data_AF-Q8MSN3-F1
#
_entry.id   AF-Q8MSN3-F1
#
_cell.length_a   1.000
_cell.length_b   1.000
_cell.length_c   1.000
_cell.angle_alpha   90.00
_cell.angle_beta   90.00
_cell.angle_gamma   90.00
#
_symmetry.space_group_name_H-M   'P 1'
#
loop_
_entity.id
_entity.type
_entity.pdbx_description
1 polymer ?
#
loop_
_entity_poly.entity_id
_entity_poly.type
_entity_poly.pdbx_seq_one_letter_code
_entity_poly.pdbx_strand_id
1 'polypeptide(L)'
;MCRKKEALNEELMRTRQRLEQTTETNSRLNRNLEEMVKDVEEKQVVIDLHEKDTHRLNELLAALRSEKESLESVLFDTNTSLEATEERRSQLERDLQEALVREESLKNHVARLQKELEQCQRKAQETKTQLLNAARAAESDFNQKIANLQACAEEAAKRHGEEILQLRNALEKRMQQALQALQTAKDDEIEKLQERLATLQAHLESLVQQHEEALIRAESEKQQALLIAHRDKQAVAERLEAVSRDLKTEQESLDRSRREANARDEKQRAAIAQLKDEMVQMRTKEEEHKIKLEECIRKQELQLSSLREERESLCRVSEELKMEIRLKEDRMESTNNELQDALRKSKEGEGFIDSLRKELTDCRRQLADSNIERDKYSGSNKELRDHVKRVESAKREQARAIEEALQKISNLEDTKNSLENERTRLSTILKETENHFTKTTQDLNATKAQLQKAQVEFAQKDEGGKELQCKLVAEVELKERAQQELCQIKKQLSDLEANLCATRQELGRARCQNNQEEHRFHAREQELAQRLEEGRGREKRLEDQKHNLEVCLADATQQIQELKARLGGAEGRIRALDEQLSCVELHKRDTEQKLSSVVHTLRRIAGIQVDGSVNLSHRLLSPSRRFSPSRSCGDYDNRSTSQCPDGPIDVDPDLVRKGVRNLMHQVAQLEREKDDYKSQLGAAKKQLQDAADQQLRCDAKLGKLQAMLRNLQEEKSNLETDRKMKISAIQALEEKLKHRNDECQMLRERLAQTEMQLAATSEENGQNEERLEKSRQQCSKLDNEKRQLQEELAKVEGRASKLELQRVAMEGDLTRLQMALQEKDCSIRQMAERLENQNRALTQLEDRCTALKSTVDQLKERLQKSAVSETQLRGEIKTLQKELSEQGHCSQANEDKLKLVQKSLQTAENEKRILTERLDSAQTNLNELRRSQQAQLDGNQRLQEQVTDLEVQRSALESQLRIAKWNQESGGDKDLTNGNGGGNGEEELSRQLKSSQREKSELRSKLQTLQDKVKQLECDRKSKFSGGNAYDRAEKSNSFYGGAAESGEFDSNRYDVGGGNAGGGSFNCGLDHSVIEQETRDLRLKVRRLETLLAEKESELARCKARMNDSAKCHDGLDGDRYRSAQMHAEKLLDAREQSHRQQVLRLENQISMLREQLAQEAKRRQQYILLSSKANREMQHLRSTLGDSLRNVSQHPVDPHLLESESRRLDSAVSMSLPPSSCRDYDRD
;
A
#
# COMPACT_ATOMS: atom_id res chain seq x y z
N MET A 1 133.28 -119.65 127.52
CA MET A 1 131.83 -119.76 127.21
C MET A 1 131.01 -119.02 128.27
N CYS A 2 129.71 -118.79 128.02
CA CYS A 2 128.70 -118.35 129.00
C CYS A 2 128.79 -116.95 129.68
N ARG A 3 129.62 -116.00 129.22
CA ARG A 3 129.56 -114.58 129.68
C ARG A 3 129.63 -113.53 128.54
N LYS A 4 128.86 -113.75 127.47
CA LYS A 4 128.64 -112.77 126.39
C LYS A 4 127.16 -112.63 125.96
N LYS A 5 126.21 -113.15 126.74
CA LYS A 5 124.77 -113.18 126.39
C LYS A 5 123.87 -112.28 127.26
N GLU A 6 124.32 -111.88 128.45
CA GLU A 6 123.47 -111.17 129.42
C GLU A 6 123.46 -109.65 129.21
N ALA A 7 124.62 -109.02 128.92
CA ALA A 7 124.74 -107.57 128.76
C ALA A 7 123.84 -106.99 127.64
N LEU A 8 123.64 -107.72 126.54
CA LEU A 8 122.79 -107.31 125.41
C LEU A 8 121.29 -107.22 125.76
N ASN A 9 120.85 -107.80 126.88
CA ASN A 9 119.44 -107.82 127.24
C ASN A 9 118.99 -106.56 128.00
N GLU A 10 119.91 -105.85 128.67
CA GLU A 10 119.58 -104.60 129.38
C GLU A 10 119.41 -103.40 128.44
N GLU A 11 120.15 -103.35 127.33
CA GLU A 11 120.06 -102.26 126.34
C GLU A 11 118.69 -102.26 125.63
N LEU A 12 118.09 -103.44 125.46
CA LEU A 12 116.78 -103.62 124.81
C LEU A 12 115.61 -103.13 125.69
N MET A 13 115.75 -103.18 127.02
CA MET A 13 114.75 -102.64 127.94
C MET A 13 114.80 -101.11 128.03
N ARG A 14 116.01 -100.51 128.12
CA ARG A 14 116.19 -99.05 128.18
C ARG A 14 115.75 -98.31 126.91
N THR A 15 115.75 -98.99 125.76
CA THR A 15 115.29 -98.42 124.48
C THR A 15 113.77 -98.43 124.35
N ARG A 16 113.06 -99.46 124.84
CA ARG A 16 111.59 -99.51 124.84
C ARG A 16 110.96 -98.38 125.65
N GLN A 17 111.42 -98.15 126.88
CA GLN A 17 110.81 -97.16 127.79
C GLN A 17 110.89 -95.70 127.28
N ARG A 18 111.88 -95.39 126.43
CA ARG A 18 112.00 -94.07 125.76
C ARG A 18 111.05 -93.92 124.57
N LEU A 19 110.64 -95.04 123.96
CA LEU A 19 109.69 -95.04 122.84
C LEU A 19 108.27 -94.71 123.33
N GLU A 20 107.88 -95.24 124.49
CA GLU A 20 106.54 -94.98 125.07
C GLU A 20 106.35 -93.51 125.46
N GLN A 21 107.35 -92.87 126.06
CA GLN A 21 107.29 -91.43 126.38
C GLN A 21 107.22 -90.53 125.13
N THR A 22 107.78 -90.98 124.00
CA THR A 22 107.77 -90.22 122.74
C THR A 22 106.51 -90.46 121.90
N THR A 23 105.81 -91.59 122.06
CA THR A 23 104.47 -91.77 121.48
C THR A 23 103.39 -91.01 122.24
N GLU A 24 103.47 -90.91 123.58
CA GLU A 24 102.47 -90.22 124.40
C GLU A 24 102.51 -88.69 124.20
N THR A 25 103.69 -88.11 124.02
CA THR A 25 103.86 -86.67 123.71
C THR A 25 103.34 -86.30 122.32
N ASN A 26 103.65 -87.10 121.29
CA ASN A 26 103.03 -86.95 119.97
C ASN A 26 101.49 -87.06 120.03
N SER A 27 100.98 -88.00 120.84
CA SER A 27 99.53 -88.19 121.02
C SER A 27 98.81 -86.99 121.67
N ARG A 28 99.53 -86.10 122.37
CA ARG A 28 98.96 -84.81 122.83
C ARG A 28 99.07 -83.73 121.77
N LEU A 29 100.22 -83.60 121.10
CA LEU A 29 100.42 -82.61 120.04
C LEU A 29 99.44 -82.77 118.88
N ASN A 30 99.14 -84.02 118.47
CA ASN A 30 98.18 -84.29 117.39
C ASN A 30 96.76 -83.82 117.75
N ARG A 31 96.27 -84.05 118.98
CA ARG A 31 94.94 -83.60 119.40
C ARG A 31 94.83 -82.07 119.42
N ASN A 32 95.85 -81.39 119.93
CA ASN A 32 95.90 -79.92 119.91
C ASN A 32 95.95 -79.37 118.47
N LEU A 33 96.57 -80.09 117.53
CA LEU A 33 96.54 -79.74 116.10
C LEU A 33 95.14 -79.97 115.48
N GLU A 34 94.50 -81.09 115.77
CA GLU A 34 93.13 -81.40 115.32
C GLU A 34 92.11 -80.35 115.82
N GLU A 35 92.20 -79.93 117.08
CA GLU A 35 91.36 -78.86 117.64
C GLU A 35 91.62 -77.51 116.95
N MET A 36 92.88 -77.11 116.73
CA MET A 36 93.21 -75.85 116.05
C MET A 36 92.79 -75.84 114.57
N VAL A 37 92.92 -76.96 113.85
CA VAL A 37 92.46 -77.05 112.45
C VAL A 37 90.95 -76.85 112.38
N LYS A 38 90.20 -77.53 113.24
CA LYS A 38 88.74 -77.45 113.29
C LYS A 38 88.23 -76.05 113.65
N ASP A 39 88.87 -75.40 114.62
CA ASP A 39 88.57 -74.03 115.05
C ASP A 39 88.94 -72.97 113.98
N VAL A 40 89.80 -73.30 113.01
CA VAL A 40 90.06 -72.51 111.79
C VAL A 40 89.02 -72.79 110.70
N GLU A 41 88.65 -74.05 110.47
CA GLU A 41 87.61 -74.45 109.50
C GLU A 41 86.25 -73.81 109.83
N GLU A 42 85.84 -73.85 111.11
CA GLU A 42 84.59 -73.23 111.57
C GLU A 42 84.59 -71.70 111.36
N LYS A 43 85.75 -71.04 111.53
CA LYS A 43 85.91 -69.59 111.28
C LYS A 43 85.91 -69.25 109.79
N GLN A 44 86.52 -70.09 108.95
CA GLN A 44 86.47 -69.90 107.50
C GLN A 44 85.03 -69.98 107.00
N VAL A 45 84.21 -70.94 107.47
CA VAL A 45 82.79 -71.04 107.09
C VAL A 45 81.99 -69.79 107.47
N VAL A 46 82.28 -69.16 108.61
CA VAL A 46 81.62 -67.89 109.02
C VAL A 46 82.05 -66.72 108.15
N ILE A 47 83.33 -66.63 107.77
CA ILE A 47 83.83 -65.61 106.82
C ILE A 47 83.17 -65.81 105.45
N ASP A 48 83.17 -67.04 104.94
CA ASP A 48 82.52 -67.47 103.70
C ASP A 48 81.03 -67.11 103.63
N LEU A 49 80.32 -67.12 104.77
CA LEU A 49 78.91 -66.72 104.85
C LEU A 49 78.76 -65.19 104.81
N HIS A 50 79.56 -64.46 105.58
CA HIS A 50 79.53 -62.99 105.56
C HIS A 50 80.01 -62.39 104.22
N GLU A 51 80.93 -63.03 103.51
CA GLU A 51 81.31 -62.64 102.14
C GLU A 51 80.17 -62.83 101.14
N LYS A 52 79.36 -63.89 101.30
CA LYS A 52 78.16 -64.14 100.47
C LYS A 52 77.04 -63.15 100.79
N ASP A 53 76.79 -62.86 102.06
CA ASP A 53 75.77 -61.86 102.48
C ASP A 53 76.16 -60.43 102.05
N THR A 54 77.44 -60.06 102.14
CA THR A 54 77.91 -58.74 101.67
C THR A 54 77.87 -58.62 100.15
N HIS A 55 78.15 -59.67 99.38
CA HIS A 55 77.89 -59.69 97.93
C HIS A 55 76.41 -59.45 97.64
N ARG A 56 75.52 -60.21 98.29
CA ARG A 56 74.07 -60.13 98.09
C ARG A 56 73.48 -58.75 98.44
N LEU A 57 74.00 -58.10 99.49
CA LEU A 57 73.64 -56.73 99.85
C LEU A 57 74.15 -55.70 98.84
N ASN A 58 75.34 -55.89 98.27
CA ASN A 58 75.86 -55.05 97.19
C ASN A 58 75.07 -55.21 95.89
N GLU A 59 74.64 -56.43 95.54
CA GLU A 59 73.75 -56.69 94.40
C GLU A 59 72.39 -55.99 94.57
N LEU A 60 71.78 -56.07 95.75
CA LEU A 60 70.53 -55.35 96.07
C LEU A 60 70.70 -53.82 96.00
N LEU A 61 71.83 -53.28 96.48
CA LEU A 61 72.12 -51.85 96.37
C LEU A 61 72.39 -51.40 94.93
N ALA A 62 72.99 -52.25 94.09
CA ALA A 62 73.17 -51.99 92.66
C ALA A 62 71.82 -52.02 91.91
N ALA A 63 70.96 -52.99 92.22
CA ALA A 63 69.61 -53.07 91.66
C ALA A 63 68.77 -51.84 92.02
N LEU A 64 68.73 -51.44 93.30
CA LEU A 64 67.98 -50.27 93.75
C LEU A 64 68.50 -48.95 93.18
N ARG A 65 69.81 -48.83 92.90
CA ARG A 65 70.37 -47.67 92.18
C ARG A 65 69.94 -47.65 90.72
N SER A 66 70.03 -48.77 90.02
CA SER A 66 69.55 -48.92 88.63
C SER A 66 68.04 -48.63 88.52
N GLU A 67 67.23 -49.11 89.47
CA GLU A 67 65.80 -48.80 89.51
C GLU A 67 65.55 -47.31 89.76
N LYS A 68 66.25 -46.69 90.72
CA LYS A 68 66.16 -45.25 90.99
C LYS A 68 66.53 -44.42 89.76
N GLU A 69 67.67 -44.71 89.13
CA GLU A 69 68.13 -44.05 87.90
C GLU A 69 67.13 -44.23 86.75
N SER A 70 66.52 -45.42 86.62
CA SER A 70 65.45 -45.65 85.63
C SER A 70 64.18 -44.83 85.90
N LEU A 71 63.82 -44.60 87.17
CA LEU A 71 62.64 -43.83 87.56
C LEU A 71 62.88 -42.32 87.48
N GLU A 72 64.08 -41.86 87.82
CA GLU A 72 64.49 -40.46 87.64
C GLU A 72 64.59 -40.09 86.16
N SER A 73 65.10 -41.00 85.31
CA SER A 73 65.07 -40.85 83.86
C SER A 73 63.65 -40.77 83.30
N VAL A 74 62.75 -41.69 83.69
CA VAL A 74 61.34 -41.66 83.26
C VAL A 74 60.60 -40.43 83.79
N LEU A 75 60.88 -39.95 85.01
CA LEU A 75 60.32 -38.69 85.52
C LEU A 75 60.83 -37.48 84.73
N PHE A 76 62.12 -37.46 84.36
CA PHE A 76 62.67 -36.39 83.53
C PHE A 76 62.07 -36.39 82.12
N ASP A 77 62.00 -37.54 81.45
CA ASP A 77 61.40 -37.69 80.13
C ASP A 77 59.90 -37.33 80.13
N THR A 78 59.15 -37.76 81.15
CA THR A 78 57.71 -37.45 81.25
C THR A 78 57.47 -35.99 81.58
N ASN A 79 58.26 -35.37 82.46
CA ASN A 79 58.14 -33.93 82.76
C ASN A 79 58.55 -33.07 81.55
N THR A 80 59.65 -33.39 80.87
CA THR A 80 60.08 -32.71 79.63
C THR A 80 59.02 -32.85 78.52
N SER A 81 58.39 -34.02 78.41
CA SER A 81 57.28 -34.25 77.49
C SER A 81 56.04 -33.42 77.87
N LEU A 82 55.73 -33.32 79.16
CA LEU A 82 54.59 -32.54 79.67
C LEU A 82 54.79 -31.04 79.38
N GLU A 83 55.95 -30.48 79.75
CA GLU A 83 56.35 -29.11 79.43
C GLU A 83 56.26 -28.84 77.92
N ALA A 84 56.81 -29.71 77.09
CA ALA A 84 56.69 -29.60 75.63
C ALA A 84 55.24 -29.69 75.13
N THR A 85 54.32 -30.38 75.81
CA THR A 85 52.88 -30.35 75.48
C THR A 85 52.17 -29.11 76.00
N GLU A 86 52.57 -28.54 77.13
CA GLU A 86 52.01 -27.27 77.64
C GLU A 86 52.48 -26.06 76.81
N GLU A 87 53.74 -26.05 76.36
CA GLU A 87 54.24 -25.08 75.39
C GLU A 87 53.47 -25.18 74.06
N ARG A 88 53.26 -26.39 73.53
CA ARG A 88 52.46 -26.61 72.31
C ARG A 88 51.00 -26.19 72.49
N ARG A 89 50.37 -26.49 73.62
CA ARG A 89 49.01 -26.01 73.94
C ARG A 89 48.98 -24.48 73.97
N SER A 90 49.92 -23.87 74.68
CA SER A 90 50.03 -22.41 74.80
C SER A 90 50.38 -21.71 73.49
N GLN A 91 51.06 -22.40 72.57
CA GLN A 91 51.33 -21.95 71.20
C GLN A 91 50.06 -22.02 70.36
N LEU A 92 49.38 -23.17 70.33
CA LEU A 92 48.12 -23.36 69.60
C LEU A 92 47.00 -22.42 70.08
N GLU A 93 46.93 -22.13 71.38
CA GLU A 93 45.98 -21.16 71.94
C GLU A 93 46.29 -19.72 71.49
N ARG A 94 47.57 -19.35 71.38
CA ARG A 94 47.99 -18.05 70.81
C ARG A 94 47.72 -17.99 69.31
N ASP A 95 48.07 -19.02 68.56
CA ASP A 95 47.85 -19.09 67.11
C ASP A 95 46.35 -19.07 66.76
N LEU A 96 45.51 -19.74 67.56
CA LEU A 96 44.05 -19.68 67.45
C LEU A 96 43.53 -18.26 67.75
N GLN A 97 44.01 -17.61 68.81
CA GLN A 97 43.58 -16.25 69.15
C GLN A 97 44.00 -15.24 68.07
N GLU A 98 45.20 -15.35 67.52
CA GLU A 98 45.62 -14.54 66.38
C GLU A 98 44.82 -14.85 65.11
N ALA A 99 44.46 -16.13 64.87
CA ALA A 99 43.64 -16.52 63.73
C ALA A 99 42.23 -15.92 63.82
N LEU A 100 41.62 -15.89 65.01
CA LEU A 100 40.32 -15.24 65.25
C LEU A 100 40.41 -13.71 65.05
N VAL A 101 41.45 -13.05 65.56
CA VAL A 101 41.67 -11.61 65.33
C VAL A 101 41.92 -11.31 63.84
N ARG A 102 42.66 -12.16 63.13
CA ARG A 102 42.82 -12.07 61.66
C ARG A 102 41.46 -12.21 60.97
N GLU A 103 40.69 -13.26 61.28
CA GLU A 103 39.36 -13.51 60.71
C GLU A 103 38.41 -12.32 60.94
N GLU A 104 38.38 -11.74 62.14
CA GLU A 104 37.56 -10.56 62.45
C GLU A 104 38.06 -9.30 61.72
N SER A 105 39.37 -9.08 61.63
CA SER A 105 39.94 -7.98 60.84
C SER A 105 39.55 -8.07 59.36
N LEU A 106 39.52 -9.29 58.82
CA LEU A 106 39.18 -9.59 57.43
C LEU A 106 37.67 -9.49 57.19
N LYS A 107 36.83 -9.98 58.11
CA LYS A 107 35.37 -9.74 58.08
C LYS A 107 35.07 -8.23 58.07
N ASN A 108 35.77 -7.45 58.89
CA ASN A 108 35.63 -5.99 58.92
C ASN A 108 36.10 -5.31 57.63
N HIS A 109 37.22 -5.74 57.05
CA HIS A 109 37.67 -5.26 55.75
C HIS A 109 36.63 -5.64 54.68
N VAL A 110 36.32 -6.93 54.53
CA VAL A 110 35.27 -7.50 53.65
C VAL A 110 33.96 -6.70 53.72
N ALA A 111 33.50 -6.33 54.92
CA ALA A 111 32.28 -5.55 55.12
C ALA A 111 32.40 -4.09 54.66
N ARG A 112 33.51 -3.38 54.92
CA ARG A 112 33.77 -2.04 54.34
C ARG A 112 33.72 -2.11 52.82
N LEU A 113 34.33 -3.16 52.25
CA LEU A 113 34.50 -3.32 50.82
C LEU A 113 33.26 -3.89 50.13
N GLN A 114 32.26 -4.37 50.88
CA GLN A 114 30.91 -4.64 50.38
C GLN A 114 30.03 -3.42 50.54
N LYS A 115 30.09 -2.73 51.68
CA LYS A 115 29.43 -1.43 51.88
C LYS A 115 29.87 -0.46 50.79
N GLU A 116 31.14 -0.52 50.41
CA GLU A 116 31.69 0.18 49.27
C GLU A 116 31.79 -0.66 48.00
N LEU A 117 31.33 -1.91 47.87
CA LEU A 117 30.96 -2.46 46.53
C LEU A 117 29.56 -1.97 46.13
N GLU A 118 28.67 -1.83 47.11
CA GLU A 118 27.45 -1.06 46.98
C GLU A 118 27.74 0.43 46.86
N GLN A 119 28.63 0.94 47.71
CA GLN A 119 29.40 2.16 47.47
C GLN A 119 30.49 1.95 46.37
N CYS A 120 30.21 1.09 45.37
CA CYS A 120 30.87 0.93 44.06
C CYS A 120 29.83 0.55 42.98
N GLN A 121 28.54 0.60 43.32
CA GLN A 121 27.42 0.36 42.41
C GLN A 121 26.31 1.41 42.60
N ARG A 122 26.60 2.59 43.22
CA ARG A 122 25.69 3.79 43.32
C ARG A 122 26.33 5.23 43.51
N LYS A 123 27.28 5.80 42.67
CA LYS A 123 27.73 7.24 42.21
C LYS A 123 27.91 7.72 40.62
N ALA A 124 27.29 7.19 39.51
CA ALA A 124 27.56 7.03 38.00
C ALA A 124 26.97 5.86 37.04
N GLN A 125 26.27 4.74 37.35
CA GLN A 125 25.23 4.19 36.41
C GLN A 125 24.11 5.21 36.30
N GLU A 126 24.00 6.04 37.32
CA GLU A 126 23.29 7.27 37.23
C GLU A 126 23.94 8.27 36.24
N THR A 127 25.28 8.28 35.92
CA THR A 127 25.77 9.00 34.70
C THR A 127 25.19 8.28 33.52
N LYS A 128 25.19 6.95 33.46
CA LYS A 128 24.51 6.24 32.37
C LYS A 128 23.06 6.70 32.22
N THR A 129 22.26 6.89 33.27
CA THR A 129 20.89 7.43 33.15
C THR A 129 20.81 8.95 32.91
N GLN A 130 21.73 9.75 33.44
CA GLN A 130 21.75 11.20 33.26
C GLN A 130 22.32 11.61 31.91
N LEU A 131 23.38 10.97 31.44
CA LEU A 131 23.88 11.08 30.07
C LEU A 131 22.81 10.57 29.10
N LEU A 132 22.07 9.49 29.44
CA LEU A 132 20.86 9.11 28.70
C LEU A 132 19.79 10.21 28.72
N ASN A 133 19.54 10.88 29.85
CA ASN A 133 18.50 11.92 29.94
C ASN A 133 18.96 13.28 29.39
N ALA A 134 20.25 13.59 29.38
CA ALA A 134 20.84 14.74 28.71
C ALA A 134 20.88 14.51 27.18
N ALA A 135 21.18 13.28 26.75
CA ALA A 135 21.00 12.86 25.36
C ALA A 135 19.52 12.96 24.93
N ARG A 136 18.59 12.42 25.73
CA ARG A 136 17.14 12.54 25.45
C ARG A 136 16.64 13.99 25.49
N ALA A 137 17.17 14.85 26.36
CA ALA A 137 16.86 16.27 26.37
C ALA A 137 17.35 16.93 25.08
N ALA A 138 18.59 16.69 24.66
CA ALA A 138 19.13 17.17 23.39
C ALA A 138 18.35 16.62 22.18
N GLU A 139 18.01 15.33 22.16
CA GLU A 139 17.14 14.71 21.15
C GLU A 139 15.76 15.37 21.13
N SER A 140 15.17 15.67 22.28
CA SER A 140 13.91 16.41 22.40
C SER A 140 14.03 17.83 21.84
N ASP A 141 15.09 18.55 22.18
CA ASP A 141 15.37 19.91 21.67
C ASP A 141 15.58 19.94 20.15
N PHE A 142 16.28 18.95 19.60
CA PHE A 142 16.47 18.82 18.15
C PHE A 142 15.16 18.45 17.46
N ASN A 143 14.38 17.51 18.00
CA ASN A 143 13.06 17.16 17.46
C ASN A 143 12.08 18.34 17.54
N GLN A 144 12.10 19.13 18.62
CA GLN A 144 11.29 20.35 18.76
C GLN A 144 11.73 21.43 17.76
N LYS A 145 13.04 21.61 17.53
CA LYS A 145 13.54 22.52 16.48
C LYS A 145 13.14 22.05 15.07
N ILE A 146 13.21 20.76 14.79
CA ILE A 146 12.76 20.18 13.51
C ILE A 146 11.26 20.39 13.31
N ALA A 147 10.43 20.12 14.32
CA ALA A 147 8.99 20.35 14.28
C ALA A 147 8.66 21.85 14.08
N ASN A 148 9.35 22.76 14.77
CA ASN A 148 9.16 24.20 14.61
C ASN A 148 9.58 24.68 13.21
N LEU A 149 10.66 24.14 12.63
CA LEU A 149 11.08 24.43 11.26
C LEU A 149 10.08 23.87 10.22
N GLN A 150 9.52 22.68 10.47
CA GLN A 150 8.46 22.10 9.64
C GLN A 150 7.18 22.95 9.69
N ALA A 151 6.75 23.38 10.88
CA ALA A 151 5.60 24.29 11.02
C ALA A 151 5.82 25.62 10.30
N CYS A 152 7.00 26.25 10.46
CA CYS A 152 7.34 27.48 9.74
C CYS A 152 7.36 27.28 8.21
N ALA A 153 7.83 26.13 7.73
CA ALA A 153 7.82 25.78 6.31
C ALA A 153 6.39 25.52 5.78
N GLU A 154 5.53 24.88 6.57
CA GLU A 154 4.11 24.70 6.22
C GLU A 154 3.32 26.00 6.21
N GLU A 155 3.55 26.90 7.16
CA GLU A 155 2.91 28.22 7.15
C GLU A 155 3.41 29.10 6.00
N ALA A 156 4.72 29.04 5.68
CA ALA A 156 5.24 29.68 4.47
C ALA A 156 4.57 29.10 3.22
N ALA A 157 4.48 27.77 3.11
CA ALA A 157 3.80 27.10 2.00
C ALA A 157 2.30 27.47 1.90
N LYS A 158 1.60 27.66 3.03
CA LYS A 158 0.20 28.13 3.07
C LYS A 158 0.07 29.59 2.63
N ARG A 159 0.94 30.49 3.09
CA ARG A 159 0.95 31.91 2.67
C ARG A 159 1.31 32.08 1.18
N HIS A 160 2.30 31.35 0.68
CA HIS A 160 2.55 31.23 -0.77
C HIS A 160 1.40 30.52 -1.51
N GLY A 161 0.61 29.69 -0.81
CA GLY A 161 -0.67 29.12 -1.29
C GLY A 161 -1.75 30.18 -1.54
N GLU A 162 -1.70 31.32 -0.87
CA GLU A 162 -2.70 32.40 -0.98
C GLU A 162 -2.22 33.54 -1.90
N GLU A 163 -1.00 34.03 -1.72
CA GLU A 163 -0.43 35.17 -2.46
C GLU A 163 -0.44 34.96 -3.98
N ILE A 164 0.02 33.80 -4.45
CA ILE A 164 0.10 33.54 -5.90
C ILE A 164 -1.30 33.26 -6.50
N LEU A 165 -2.32 32.99 -5.67
CA LEU A 165 -3.72 32.88 -6.11
C LEU A 165 -4.31 34.27 -6.38
N GLN A 166 -3.96 35.25 -5.54
CA GLN A 166 -4.26 36.66 -5.77
C GLN A 166 -3.49 37.21 -7.00
N LEU A 167 -2.20 36.88 -7.15
CA LEU A 167 -1.41 37.27 -8.32
C LEU A 167 -1.93 36.65 -9.62
N ARG A 168 -2.30 35.36 -9.62
CA ARG A 168 -2.91 34.71 -10.79
C ARG A 168 -4.20 35.42 -11.20
N ASN A 169 -5.11 35.66 -10.25
CA ASN A 169 -6.36 36.37 -10.51
C ASN A 169 -6.12 37.82 -10.99
N ALA A 170 -5.09 38.50 -10.47
CA ALA A 170 -4.72 39.84 -10.92
C ALA A 170 -4.12 39.83 -12.33
N LEU A 171 -3.25 38.88 -12.67
CA LEU A 171 -2.65 38.72 -14.00
C LEU A 171 -3.69 38.26 -15.02
N GLU A 172 -4.57 37.33 -14.68
CA GLU A 172 -5.66 36.87 -15.53
C GLU A 172 -6.67 38.00 -15.76
N LYS A 173 -7.04 38.78 -14.73
CA LYS A 173 -7.87 39.98 -14.90
C LYS A 173 -7.18 41.05 -15.75
N ARG A 174 -5.86 41.21 -15.66
CA ARG A 174 -5.07 42.15 -16.48
C ARG A 174 -4.92 41.67 -17.93
N MET A 175 -4.83 40.36 -18.15
CA MET A 175 -4.85 39.74 -19.47
C MET A 175 -6.24 39.83 -20.11
N GLN A 176 -7.31 39.57 -19.36
CA GLN A 176 -8.69 39.77 -19.80
C GLN A 176 -8.97 41.24 -20.10
N GLN A 177 -8.48 42.18 -19.28
CA GLN A 177 -8.55 43.62 -19.56
C GLN A 177 -7.75 44.02 -20.81
N ALA A 178 -6.57 43.45 -21.03
CA ALA A 178 -5.78 43.71 -22.25
C ALA A 178 -6.45 43.14 -23.50
N LEU A 179 -6.98 41.91 -23.43
CA LEU A 179 -7.74 41.28 -24.50
C LEU A 179 -9.05 42.04 -24.78
N GLN A 180 -9.75 42.49 -23.74
CA GLN A 180 -10.97 43.28 -23.87
C GLN A 180 -10.69 44.69 -24.39
N ALA A 181 -9.56 45.31 -24.03
CA ALA A 181 -9.12 46.58 -24.61
C ALA A 181 -8.68 46.44 -26.08
N LEU A 182 -8.07 45.31 -26.46
CA LEU A 182 -7.78 44.96 -27.87
C LEU A 182 -9.07 44.66 -28.65
N GLN A 183 -10.03 43.99 -28.02
CA GLN A 183 -11.35 43.72 -28.58
C GLN A 183 -12.10 45.05 -28.82
N THR A 184 -12.19 45.93 -27.81
CA THR A 184 -12.81 47.24 -28.00
C THR A 184 -12.05 48.10 -28.98
N ALA A 185 -10.71 48.16 -28.97
CA ALA A 185 -9.94 48.95 -29.94
C ALA A 185 -10.13 48.47 -31.39
N LYS A 186 -10.28 47.15 -31.60
CA LYS A 186 -10.61 46.55 -32.88
C LYS A 186 -12.06 46.84 -33.28
N ASP A 187 -13.00 46.71 -32.35
CA ASP A 187 -14.43 46.90 -32.64
C ASP A 187 -14.73 48.41 -32.85
N ASP A 188 -14.05 49.32 -32.14
CA ASP A 188 -13.91 50.76 -32.39
C ASP A 188 -13.37 51.09 -33.80
N GLU A 189 -12.38 50.34 -34.28
CA GLU A 189 -11.78 50.53 -35.61
C GLU A 189 -12.69 49.97 -36.70
N ILE A 190 -13.40 48.88 -36.43
CA ILE A 190 -14.49 48.37 -37.27
C ILE A 190 -15.63 49.38 -37.33
N GLU A 191 -16.04 49.98 -36.21
CA GLU A 191 -17.09 51.01 -36.17
C GLU A 191 -16.67 52.25 -36.96
N LYS A 192 -15.44 52.77 -36.78
CA LYS A 192 -14.90 53.89 -37.58
C LYS A 192 -14.79 53.55 -39.08
N LEU A 193 -14.52 52.29 -39.44
CA LEU A 193 -14.55 51.83 -40.83
C LEU A 193 -15.99 51.68 -41.35
N GLN A 194 -16.95 51.29 -40.53
CA GLN A 194 -18.38 51.24 -40.86
C GLN A 194 -18.97 52.65 -41.00
N GLU A 195 -18.66 53.60 -40.11
CA GLU A 195 -18.97 55.02 -40.26
C GLU A 195 -18.36 55.59 -41.54
N ARG A 196 -17.11 55.23 -41.86
CA ARG A 196 -16.46 55.67 -43.10
C ARG A 196 -17.06 55.06 -44.35
N LEU A 197 -17.54 53.81 -44.29
CA LEU A 197 -18.32 53.20 -45.38
C LEU A 197 -19.71 53.83 -45.49
N ALA A 198 -20.41 54.06 -44.38
CA ALA A 198 -21.73 54.69 -44.35
C ALA A 198 -21.69 56.15 -44.81
N THR A 199 -20.66 56.92 -44.46
CA THR A 199 -20.47 58.29 -44.99
C THR A 199 -20.06 58.30 -46.46
N LEU A 200 -19.30 57.31 -46.95
CA LEU A 200 -19.05 57.13 -48.38
C LEU A 200 -20.30 56.68 -49.13
N GLN A 201 -21.15 55.84 -48.53
CA GLN A 201 -22.46 55.45 -49.07
C GLN A 201 -23.41 56.64 -49.13
N ALA A 202 -23.56 57.41 -48.04
CA ALA A 202 -24.34 58.64 -48.02
C ALA A 202 -23.82 59.70 -49.01
N HIS A 203 -22.49 59.76 -49.26
CA HIS A 203 -21.92 60.64 -50.27
C HIS A 203 -22.16 60.11 -51.70
N LEU A 204 -22.21 58.79 -51.92
CA LEU A 204 -22.61 58.18 -53.19
C LEU A 204 -24.11 58.38 -53.45
N GLU A 205 -24.95 58.15 -52.45
CA GLU A 205 -26.39 58.41 -52.47
C GLU A 205 -26.69 59.90 -52.72
N SER A 206 -25.94 60.81 -52.07
CA SER A 206 -26.02 62.25 -52.37
C SER A 206 -25.57 62.57 -53.80
N LEU A 207 -24.56 61.89 -54.35
CA LEU A 207 -24.16 62.06 -55.75
C LEU A 207 -25.23 61.54 -56.72
N VAL A 208 -25.84 60.39 -56.40
CA VAL A 208 -26.95 59.82 -57.18
C VAL A 208 -28.16 60.74 -57.12
N GLN A 209 -28.52 61.24 -55.94
CA GLN A 209 -29.62 62.19 -55.77
C GLN A 209 -29.34 63.53 -56.49
N GLN A 210 -28.11 64.04 -56.46
CA GLN A 210 -27.72 65.21 -57.27
C GLN A 210 -27.77 64.93 -58.78
N HIS A 211 -27.46 63.71 -59.21
CA HIS A 211 -27.56 63.30 -60.62
C HIS A 211 -29.01 63.11 -61.07
N GLU A 212 -29.87 62.53 -60.22
CA GLU A 212 -31.30 62.41 -60.40
C GLU A 212 -31.98 63.79 -60.42
N GLU A 213 -31.60 64.71 -59.52
CA GLU A 213 -32.05 66.10 -59.56
C GLU A 213 -31.58 66.82 -60.82
N ALA A 214 -30.37 66.56 -61.32
CA ALA A 214 -29.88 67.13 -62.57
C ALA A 214 -30.64 66.57 -63.78
N LEU A 215 -30.98 65.28 -63.77
CA LEU A 215 -31.84 64.63 -64.76
C LEU A 215 -33.27 65.20 -64.72
N ILE A 216 -33.87 65.37 -63.53
CA ILE A 216 -35.19 65.96 -63.34
C ILE A 216 -35.20 67.43 -63.79
N ARG A 217 -34.13 68.20 -63.52
CA ARG A 217 -33.96 69.56 -64.03
C ARG A 217 -33.91 69.56 -65.57
N ALA A 218 -33.07 68.73 -66.18
CA ALA A 218 -32.99 68.61 -67.65
C ALA A 218 -34.31 68.12 -68.30
N GLU A 219 -35.04 67.21 -67.64
CA GLU A 219 -36.37 66.76 -68.05
C GLU A 219 -37.40 67.90 -67.94
N SER A 220 -37.30 68.76 -66.92
CA SER A 220 -38.17 69.93 -66.76
C SER A 220 -37.89 71.04 -67.78
N GLU A 221 -36.61 71.28 -68.11
CA GLU A 221 -36.18 72.21 -69.16
C GLU A 221 -36.65 71.72 -70.55
N LYS A 222 -36.51 70.41 -70.81
CA LYS A 222 -37.06 69.71 -71.99
C LYS A 222 -38.59 69.86 -72.08
N GLN A 223 -39.32 69.76 -70.98
CA GLN A 223 -40.78 69.99 -70.95
C GLN A 223 -41.15 71.48 -71.16
N GLN A 224 -40.38 72.43 -70.62
CA GLN A 224 -40.56 73.86 -70.94
C GLN A 224 -40.30 74.15 -72.43
N ALA A 225 -39.25 73.57 -73.02
CA ALA A 225 -38.95 73.72 -74.44
C ALA A 225 -40.08 73.16 -75.33
N LEU A 226 -40.68 72.03 -74.96
CA LEU A 226 -41.84 71.46 -75.66
C LEU A 226 -43.09 72.35 -75.55
N LEU A 227 -43.32 73.01 -74.42
CA LEU A 227 -44.41 73.98 -74.25
C LEU A 227 -44.22 75.25 -75.08
N ILE A 228 -42.98 75.71 -75.26
CA ILE A 228 -42.64 76.82 -76.16
C ILE A 228 -42.87 76.41 -77.62
N ALA A 229 -42.33 75.26 -78.04
CA ALA A 229 -42.52 74.72 -79.39
C ALA A 229 -44.01 74.49 -79.74
N HIS A 230 -44.86 74.15 -78.77
CA HIS A 230 -46.31 74.02 -78.99
C HIS A 230 -47.01 75.38 -79.19
N ARG A 231 -46.50 76.48 -78.62
CA ARG A 231 -46.98 77.83 -78.93
C ARG A 231 -46.54 78.27 -80.33
N ASP A 232 -45.27 78.04 -80.68
CA ASP A 232 -44.74 78.39 -82.01
C ASP A 232 -45.47 77.64 -83.14
N LYS A 233 -45.82 76.37 -82.91
CA LYS A 233 -46.63 75.54 -83.83
C LYS A 233 -47.96 76.19 -84.20
N GLN A 234 -48.59 76.96 -83.30
CA GLN A 234 -49.86 77.62 -83.57
C GLN A 234 -49.67 78.88 -84.43
N ALA A 235 -48.59 79.63 -84.25
CA ALA A 235 -48.23 80.78 -85.10
C ALA A 235 -47.74 80.40 -86.51
N VAL A 236 -47.37 79.13 -86.74
CA VAL A 236 -47.01 78.60 -88.07
C VAL A 236 -48.25 78.29 -88.92
N ALA A 237 -49.40 77.95 -88.31
CA ALA A 237 -50.63 77.66 -89.04
C ALA A 237 -51.14 78.88 -89.86
N GLU A 238 -51.04 80.08 -89.28
CA GLU A 238 -51.42 81.34 -89.95
C GLU A 238 -50.46 81.74 -91.09
N ARG A 239 -49.25 81.16 -91.14
CA ARG A 239 -48.31 81.34 -92.25
C ARG A 239 -48.56 80.37 -93.41
N LEU A 240 -49.34 79.30 -93.19
CA LEU A 240 -49.60 78.27 -94.19
C LEU A 240 -50.36 78.82 -95.42
N GLU A 241 -51.25 79.80 -95.21
CA GLU A 241 -52.00 80.47 -96.28
C GLU A 241 -51.13 81.37 -97.17
N ALA A 242 -49.95 81.79 -96.69
CA ALA A 242 -49.03 82.59 -97.48
C ALA A 242 -48.22 81.76 -98.48
N VAL A 243 -47.74 80.58 -98.04
CA VAL A 243 -46.84 79.69 -98.80
C VAL A 243 -47.56 78.92 -99.92
N SER A 244 -48.90 78.93 -99.93
CA SER A 244 -49.73 78.44 -101.05
C SER A 244 -49.43 79.14 -102.40
N ARG A 245 -48.67 80.24 -102.41
CA ARG A 245 -48.18 80.91 -103.62
C ARG A 245 -46.82 80.38 -104.10
N ASP A 246 -45.98 79.92 -103.18
CA ASP A 246 -44.62 79.40 -103.44
C ASP A 246 -44.66 77.96 -103.97
N LEU A 247 -45.82 77.30 -103.89
CA LEU A 247 -46.13 76.01 -104.51
C LEU A 247 -45.85 75.96 -106.03
N LYS A 248 -45.74 77.11 -106.70
CA LYS A 248 -45.34 77.19 -108.13
C LYS A 248 -43.84 77.08 -108.37
N THR A 249 -42.99 77.36 -107.39
CA THR A 249 -41.53 77.09 -107.47
C THR A 249 -41.20 75.62 -107.15
N GLU A 250 -42.08 74.92 -106.42
CA GLU A 250 -41.96 73.48 -106.09
C GLU A 250 -42.27 72.52 -107.28
N GLN A 251 -42.20 73.01 -108.52
CA GLN A 251 -42.20 72.15 -109.71
C GLN A 251 -40.79 71.96 -110.30
N GLU A 252 -39.84 72.86 -109.98
CA GLU A 252 -38.42 72.72 -110.38
C GLU A 252 -37.58 71.96 -109.34
N SER A 253 -38.13 71.69 -108.15
CA SER A 253 -37.51 70.88 -107.09
C SER A 253 -37.57 69.38 -107.39
N LEU A 254 -38.60 68.92 -108.10
CA LEU A 254 -38.94 67.49 -108.26
C LEU A 254 -37.84 66.67 -108.97
N ASP A 255 -37.17 67.26 -109.98
CA ASP A 255 -36.01 66.63 -110.64
C ASP A 255 -34.70 66.73 -109.83
N ARG A 256 -34.66 67.49 -108.72
CA ARG A 256 -33.59 67.40 -107.71
C ARG A 256 -33.86 66.25 -106.74
N SER A 257 -35.10 66.07 -106.29
CA SER A 257 -35.52 64.99 -105.37
C SER A 257 -35.15 63.59 -105.85
N ARG A 258 -35.18 63.34 -107.18
CA ARG A 258 -34.70 62.07 -107.78
C ARG A 258 -33.23 61.75 -107.51
N ARG A 259 -32.37 62.75 -107.34
CA ARG A 259 -30.95 62.53 -106.96
C ARG A 259 -30.79 62.30 -105.46
N GLU A 260 -31.60 62.98 -104.66
CA GLU A 260 -31.56 62.82 -103.20
C GLU A 260 -32.18 61.51 -102.69
N ALA A 261 -33.02 60.83 -103.48
CA ALA A 261 -33.55 59.51 -103.14
C ALA A 261 -32.39 58.50 -102.97
N ASN A 262 -31.51 58.42 -103.96
CA ASN A 262 -30.32 57.55 -103.93
C ASN A 262 -29.39 57.90 -102.75
N ALA A 263 -29.23 59.19 -102.44
CA ALA A 263 -28.43 59.64 -101.29
C ALA A 263 -29.06 59.33 -99.92
N ARG A 264 -30.39 59.12 -99.84
CA ARG A 264 -31.06 58.59 -98.64
C ARG A 264 -30.84 57.08 -98.51
N ASP A 265 -30.91 56.34 -99.62
CA ASP A 265 -30.56 54.92 -99.70
C ASP A 265 -29.12 54.65 -99.24
N GLU A 266 -28.14 55.44 -99.70
CA GLU A 266 -26.74 55.32 -99.30
C GLU A 266 -26.52 55.66 -97.82
N LYS A 267 -27.20 56.67 -97.28
CA LYS A 267 -27.17 56.98 -95.84
C LYS A 267 -27.82 55.89 -94.98
N GLN A 268 -28.90 55.26 -95.45
CA GLN A 268 -29.50 54.12 -94.76
C GLN A 268 -28.60 52.89 -94.82
N ARG A 269 -27.93 52.63 -95.95
CA ARG A 269 -26.91 51.57 -96.05
C ARG A 269 -25.72 51.83 -95.14
N ALA A 270 -25.26 53.09 -95.02
CA ALA A 270 -24.20 53.47 -94.10
C ALA A 270 -24.62 53.30 -92.62
N ALA A 271 -25.83 53.70 -92.24
CA ALA A 271 -26.36 53.46 -90.90
C ALA A 271 -26.54 51.97 -90.59
N ILE A 272 -27.00 51.17 -91.56
CA ILE A 272 -27.12 49.71 -91.43
C ILE A 272 -25.74 49.04 -91.38
N ALA A 273 -24.72 49.58 -92.06
CA ALA A 273 -23.33 49.12 -91.95
C ALA A 273 -22.77 49.45 -90.56
N GLN A 274 -22.91 50.68 -90.09
CA GLN A 274 -22.48 51.09 -88.76
C GLN A 274 -23.15 50.25 -87.66
N LEU A 275 -24.47 50.03 -87.72
CA LEU A 275 -25.18 49.17 -86.76
C LEU A 275 -24.73 47.70 -86.86
N LYS A 276 -24.31 47.21 -88.04
CA LYS A 276 -23.69 45.88 -88.17
C LYS A 276 -22.29 45.84 -87.58
N ASP A 277 -21.49 46.88 -87.76
CA ASP A 277 -20.14 46.99 -87.19
C ASP A 277 -20.21 47.13 -85.67
N GLU A 278 -21.20 47.86 -85.13
CA GLU A 278 -21.52 47.91 -83.71
C GLU A 278 -22.01 46.54 -83.18
N MET A 279 -22.87 45.82 -83.91
CA MET A 279 -23.25 44.44 -83.58
C MET A 279 -22.05 43.48 -83.61
N VAL A 280 -21.11 43.64 -84.56
CA VAL A 280 -19.87 42.85 -84.62
C VAL A 280 -18.97 43.20 -83.44
N GLN A 281 -18.76 44.48 -83.12
CA GLN A 281 -17.99 44.91 -81.95
C GLN A 281 -18.59 44.43 -80.63
N MET A 282 -19.91 44.37 -80.51
CA MET A 282 -20.57 43.82 -79.31
C MET A 282 -20.38 42.30 -79.24
N ARG A 283 -20.44 41.58 -80.37
CA ARG A 283 -20.13 40.14 -80.43
C ARG A 283 -18.66 39.83 -80.18
N THR A 284 -17.71 40.65 -80.63
CA THR A 284 -16.29 40.45 -80.31
C THR A 284 -16.02 40.75 -78.84
N LYS A 285 -16.67 41.76 -78.25
CA LYS A 285 -16.63 41.99 -76.79
C LYS A 285 -17.24 40.82 -76.02
N GLU A 286 -18.37 40.28 -76.46
CA GLU A 286 -19.03 39.11 -75.86
C GLU A 286 -18.12 37.88 -75.90
N GLU A 287 -17.53 37.56 -77.06
CA GLU A 287 -16.60 36.44 -77.22
C GLU A 287 -15.28 36.68 -76.45
N GLU A 288 -14.77 37.92 -76.40
CA GLU A 288 -13.65 38.29 -75.53
C GLU A 288 -13.97 38.10 -74.05
N HIS A 289 -15.16 38.50 -73.59
CA HIS A 289 -15.59 38.31 -72.21
C HIS A 289 -15.78 36.82 -71.88
N LYS A 290 -16.31 36.04 -72.82
CA LYS A 290 -16.41 34.58 -72.73
C LYS A 290 -15.02 33.93 -72.65
N ILE A 291 -14.06 34.29 -73.51
CA ILE A 291 -12.67 33.81 -73.42
C ILE A 291 -12.03 34.20 -72.08
N LYS A 292 -12.26 35.42 -71.58
CA LYS A 292 -11.77 35.87 -70.27
C LYS A 292 -12.42 35.08 -69.11
N LEU A 293 -13.69 34.70 -69.23
CA LEU A 293 -14.39 33.83 -68.27
C LEU A 293 -13.89 32.38 -68.33
N GLU A 294 -13.72 31.81 -69.53
CA GLU A 294 -13.14 30.48 -69.75
C GLU A 294 -11.69 30.41 -69.23
N GLU A 295 -10.90 31.48 -69.41
CA GLU A 295 -9.58 31.61 -68.77
C GLU A 295 -9.66 31.67 -67.24
N CYS A 296 -10.63 32.39 -66.67
CA CYS A 296 -10.81 32.46 -65.21
C CYS A 296 -11.26 31.12 -64.63
N ILE A 297 -12.18 30.42 -65.29
CA ILE A 297 -12.59 29.06 -64.96
C ILE A 297 -11.36 28.14 -65.01
N ARG A 298 -10.60 28.14 -66.11
CA ARG A 298 -9.39 27.31 -66.23
C ARG A 298 -8.33 27.61 -65.17
N LYS A 299 -8.18 28.88 -64.75
CA LYS A 299 -7.29 29.27 -63.64
C LYS A 299 -7.80 28.74 -62.29
N GLN A 300 -9.10 28.81 -62.05
CA GLN A 300 -9.74 28.25 -60.84
C GLN A 300 -9.70 26.72 -60.84
N GLU A 301 -9.89 26.05 -61.97
CA GLU A 301 -9.74 24.60 -62.12
C GLU A 301 -8.32 24.14 -61.83
N LEU A 302 -7.31 24.86 -62.33
CA LEU A 302 -5.89 24.59 -62.02
C LEU A 302 -5.57 24.75 -60.54
N GLN A 303 -6.11 25.78 -59.88
CA GLN A 303 -6.01 25.96 -58.42
C GLN A 303 -6.75 24.86 -57.65
N LEU A 304 -7.91 24.40 -58.15
CA LEU A 304 -8.64 23.28 -57.57
C LEU A 304 -7.92 21.94 -57.77
N SER A 305 -7.13 21.74 -58.83
CA SER A 305 -6.24 20.58 -58.95
C SER A 305 -5.06 20.66 -57.98
N SER A 306 -4.36 21.78 -57.87
CA SER A 306 -3.22 21.88 -56.94
C SER A 306 -3.67 21.69 -55.48
N LEU A 307 -4.80 22.29 -55.08
CA LEU A 307 -5.39 22.08 -53.75
C LEU A 307 -5.85 20.62 -53.51
N ARG A 308 -6.20 19.85 -54.56
CA ARG A 308 -6.50 18.41 -54.43
C ARG A 308 -5.22 17.59 -54.27
N GLU A 309 -4.16 17.92 -54.99
CA GLU A 309 -2.83 17.28 -54.88
C GLU A 309 -2.16 17.57 -53.53
N GLU A 310 -2.26 18.81 -53.04
CA GLU A 310 -1.86 19.22 -51.68
C GLU A 310 -2.65 18.44 -50.62
N ARG A 311 -3.99 18.39 -50.73
CA ARG A 311 -4.83 17.57 -49.85
C ARG A 311 -4.43 16.09 -49.88
N GLU A 312 -4.14 15.53 -51.05
CA GLU A 312 -3.79 14.11 -51.20
C GLU A 312 -2.39 13.79 -50.68
N SER A 313 -1.42 14.69 -50.82
CA SER A 313 -0.12 14.54 -50.16
C SER A 313 -0.22 14.65 -48.64
N LEU A 314 -1.05 15.57 -48.11
CA LEU A 314 -1.37 15.64 -46.68
C LEU A 314 -2.11 14.38 -46.18
N CYS A 315 -2.99 13.77 -46.98
CA CYS A 315 -3.60 12.48 -46.65
C CYS A 315 -2.57 11.36 -46.56
N ARG A 316 -1.63 11.26 -47.51
CA ARG A 316 -0.54 10.25 -47.48
C ARG A 316 0.33 10.40 -46.24
N VAL A 317 0.78 11.63 -45.93
CA VAL A 317 1.54 11.91 -44.69
C VAL A 317 0.72 11.58 -43.44
N SER A 318 -0.61 11.80 -43.46
CA SER A 318 -1.50 11.39 -42.37
C SER A 318 -1.63 9.86 -42.24
N GLU A 319 -1.52 9.10 -43.33
CA GLU A 319 -1.54 7.64 -43.34
C GLU A 319 -0.19 7.05 -42.91
N GLU A 320 0.92 7.63 -43.35
CA GLU A 320 2.28 7.34 -42.90
C GLU A 320 2.41 7.56 -41.38
N LEU A 321 1.97 8.72 -40.86
CA LEU A 321 1.98 9.00 -39.42
C LEU A 321 1.06 8.05 -38.62
N LYS A 322 -0.09 7.63 -39.16
CA LYS A 322 -0.94 6.59 -38.53
C LYS A 322 -0.24 5.22 -38.50
N MET A 323 0.54 4.91 -39.54
CA MET A 323 1.33 3.67 -39.59
C MET A 323 2.51 3.73 -38.61
N GLU A 324 3.20 4.87 -38.49
CA GLU A 324 4.21 5.06 -37.45
C GLU A 324 3.62 4.93 -36.05
N ILE A 325 2.46 5.53 -35.77
CA ILE A 325 1.76 5.42 -34.48
C ILE A 325 1.50 3.94 -34.14
N ARG A 326 0.91 3.17 -35.07
CA ARG A 326 0.71 1.71 -34.87
C ARG A 326 2.02 0.98 -34.59
N LEU A 327 3.07 1.25 -35.36
CA LEU A 327 4.40 0.67 -35.15
C LEU A 327 5.09 1.13 -33.85
N LYS A 328 4.56 2.13 -33.14
CA LYS A 328 4.94 2.50 -31.76
C LYS A 328 4.03 1.85 -30.73
N GLU A 329 2.74 1.73 -31.00
CA GLU A 329 1.75 0.98 -30.20
C GLU A 329 2.16 -0.50 -30.10
N ASP A 330 2.46 -1.18 -31.21
CA ASP A 330 2.94 -2.57 -31.26
C ASP A 330 4.20 -2.78 -30.38
N ARG A 331 5.12 -1.80 -30.37
CA ARG A 331 6.34 -1.84 -29.54
C ARG A 331 6.07 -1.53 -28.07
N MET A 332 5.07 -0.69 -27.79
CA MET A 332 4.59 -0.43 -26.43
C MET A 332 3.93 -1.68 -25.86
N GLU A 333 3.14 -2.41 -26.67
CA GLU A 333 2.57 -3.69 -26.27
C GLU A 333 3.66 -4.77 -26.06
N SER A 334 4.65 -4.88 -26.95
CA SER A 334 5.80 -5.80 -26.74
C SER A 334 6.51 -5.50 -25.40
N THR A 335 6.91 -4.25 -25.18
CA THR A 335 7.62 -3.87 -23.95
C THR A 335 6.76 -3.95 -22.69
N ASN A 336 5.45 -3.74 -22.78
CA ASN A 336 4.49 -3.98 -21.69
C ASN A 336 4.35 -5.49 -21.38
N ASN A 337 4.31 -6.34 -22.41
CA ASN A 337 4.28 -7.80 -22.24
C ASN A 337 5.59 -8.32 -21.62
N GLU A 338 6.74 -7.83 -22.08
CA GLU A 338 8.06 -8.09 -21.48
C GLU A 338 8.12 -7.65 -20.01
N LEU A 339 7.57 -6.47 -19.69
CA LEU A 339 7.46 -5.96 -18.32
C LEU A 339 6.54 -6.82 -17.45
N GLN A 340 5.40 -7.29 -17.96
CA GLN A 340 4.50 -8.19 -17.24
C GLN A 340 5.13 -9.57 -17.01
N ASP A 341 5.87 -10.11 -17.98
CA ASP A 341 6.64 -11.34 -17.83
C ASP A 341 7.77 -11.19 -16.81
N ALA A 342 8.45 -10.04 -16.78
CA ALA A 342 9.44 -9.71 -15.75
C ALA A 342 8.80 -9.59 -14.35
N LEU A 343 7.62 -8.97 -14.25
CA LEU A 343 6.87 -8.87 -13.00
C LEU A 343 6.35 -10.24 -12.51
N ARG A 344 5.95 -11.14 -13.41
CA ARG A 344 5.61 -12.53 -13.04
C ARG A 344 6.83 -13.27 -12.51
N LYS A 345 7.96 -13.22 -13.23
CA LYS A 345 9.25 -13.82 -12.79
C LYS A 345 9.76 -13.24 -11.47
N SER A 346 9.55 -11.95 -11.22
CA SER A 346 9.89 -11.32 -9.93
C SER A 346 9.05 -11.91 -8.78
N LYS A 347 7.73 -12.05 -8.98
CA LYS A 347 6.82 -12.64 -7.97
C LYS A 347 7.06 -14.13 -7.75
N GLU A 348 7.44 -14.86 -8.79
CA GLU A 348 7.89 -16.26 -8.69
C GLU A 348 9.19 -16.35 -7.87
N GLY A 349 10.14 -15.44 -8.10
CA GLY A 349 11.36 -15.31 -7.30
C GLY A 349 11.10 -14.92 -5.84
N GLU A 350 10.19 -14.00 -5.58
CA GLU A 350 9.73 -13.63 -4.22
C GLU A 350 9.09 -14.83 -3.51
N GLY A 351 8.23 -15.59 -4.19
CA GLY A 351 7.63 -16.82 -3.69
C GLY A 351 8.66 -17.90 -3.35
N PHE A 352 9.71 -18.04 -4.16
CA PHE A 352 10.84 -18.95 -3.91
C PHE A 352 11.73 -18.48 -2.74
N ILE A 353 11.94 -17.17 -2.59
CA ILE A 353 12.61 -16.61 -1.42
C ILE A 353 11.79 -16.86 -0.15
N ASP A 354 10.46 -16.79 -0.20
CA ASP A 354 9.58 -17.07 0.93
C ASP A 354 9.43 -18.56 1.25
N SER A 355 9.56 -19.48 0.28
CA SER A 355 9.71 -20.91 0.58
C SER A 355 11.06 -21.20 1.23
N LEU A 356 12.17 -20.65 0.70
CA LEU A 356 13.50 -20.78 1.33
C LEU A 356 13.56 -20.17 2.73
N ARG A 357 12.83 -19.07 3.00
CA ARG A 357 12.69 -18.49 4.36
C ARG A 357 11.97 -19.45 5.30
N LYS A 358 10.90 -20.11 4.86
CA LYS A 358 10.15 -21.11 5.65
C LYS A 358 11.02 -22.33 5.95
N GLU A 359 11.67 -22.89 4.93
CA GLU A 359 12.62 -24.00 5.06
C GLU A 359 13.77 -23.63 6.02
N LEU A 360 14.32 -22.41 5.93
CA LEU A 360 15.34 -21.92 6.85
C LEU A 360 14.82 -21.81 8.30
N THR A 361 13.57 -21.38 8.52
CA THR A 361 12.96 -21.37 9.86
C THR A 361 12.68 -22.77 10.39
N ASP A 362 12.29 -23.73 9.55
CA ASP A 362 12.07 -25.11 9.95
C ASP A 362 13.37 -25.86 10.22
N CYS A 363 14.42 -25.65 9.42
CA CYS A 363 15.77 -26.14 9.72
C CYS A 363 16.32 -25.54 11.03
N ARG A 364 16.06 -24.26 11.32
CA ARG A 364 16.42 -23.64 12.62
C ARG A 364 15.63 -24.24 13.78
N ARG A 365 14.35 -24.54 13.59
CA ARG A 365 13.49 -25.23 14.58
C ARG A 365 14.00 -26.64 14.88
N GLN A 366 14.19 -27.46 13.84
CA GLN A 366 14.77 -28.80 13.96
C GLN A 366 16.16 -28.79 14.62
N LEU A 367 17.00 -27.80 14.31
CA LEU A 367 18.30 -27.63 14.96
C LEU A 367 18.16 -27.27 16.44
N ALA A 368 17.19 -26.42 16.82
CA ALA A 368 16.92 -26.10 18.22
C ALA A 368 16.38 -27.33 18.98
N ASP A 369 15.42 -28.05 18.40
CA ASP A 369 14.85 -29.29 18.96
C ASP A 369 15.94 -30.36 19.16
N SER A 370 16.83 -30.54 18.18
CA SER A 370 17.97 -31.46 18.25
C SER A 370 19.05 -31.02 19.26
N ASN A 371 19.27 -29.71 19.47
CA ASN A 371 20.12 -29.23 20.57
C ASN A 371 19.48 -29.54 21.94
N ILE A 372 18.17 -29.31 22.10
CA ILE A 372 17.43 -29.65 23.34
C ILE A 372 17.49 -31.16 23.62
N GLU A 373 17.38 -32.00 22.59
CA GLU A 373 17.50 -33.45 22.70
C GLU A 373 18.93 -33.89 23.04
N ARG A 374 19.95 -33.35 22.36
CA ARG A 374 21.36 -33.56 22.71
C ARG A 374 21.65 -33.16 24.16
N ASP A 375 21.07 -32.08 24.65
CA ASP A 375 21.33 -31.58 26.00
C ASP A 375 20.60 -32.44 27.07
N LYS A 376 19.43 -33.00 26.75
CA LYS A 376 18.81 -34.10 27.54
C LYS A 376 19.72 -35.34 27.59
N TYR A 377 20.26 -35.78 26.46
CA TYR A 377 21.22 -36.90 26.41
C TYR A 377 22.53 -36.57 27.16
N SER A 378 22.99 -35.32 27.14
CA SER A 378 24.15 -34.85 27.90
C SER A 378 23.89 -34.93 29.41
N GLY A 379 22.70 -34.47 29.86
CA GLY A 379 22.21 -34.62 31.23
C GLY A 379 22.14 -36.07 31.68
N SER A 380 21.47 -36.94 30.92
CA SER A 380 21.37 -38.37 31.23
C SER A 380 22.74 -39.07 31.24
N ASN A 381 23.64 -38.75 30.30
CA ASN A 381 25.02 -39.26 30.32
C ASN A 381 25.86 -38.69 31.48
N LYS A 382 25.50 -37.54 32.05
CA LYS A 382 26.11 -37.04 33.30
C LYS A 382 25.57 -37.83 34.50
N GLU A 383 24.24 -37.98 34.61
CA GLU A 383 23.59 -38.76 35.68
C GLU A 383 24.06 -40.22 35.72
N LEU A 384 24.23 -40.86 34.55
CA LEU A 384 24.80 -42.20 34.44
C LEU A 384 26.26 -42.23 34.91
N ARG A 385 27.10 -41.24 34.56
CA ARG A 385 28.48 -41.15 35.05
C ARG A 385 28.54 -40.89 36.56
N ASP A 386 27.67 -40.03 37.09
CA ASP A 386 27.55 -39.75 38.53
C ASP A 386 26.91 -40.93 39.30
N HIS A 387 26.12 -41.78 38.64
CA HIS A 387 25.62 -43.03 39.22
C HIS A 387 26.70 -44.11 39.24
N VAL A 388 27.40 -44.33 38.12
CA VAL A 388 28.58 -45.21 38.05
C VAL A 388 29.61 -44.80 39.09
N LYS A 389 29.91 -43.49 39.23
CA LYS A 389 30.85 -42.97 40.24
C LYS A 389 30.42 -43.28 41.69
N ARG A 390 29.11 -43.25 41.99
CA ARG A 390 28.57 -43.64 43.31
C ARG A 390 28.60 -45.16 43.55
N VAL A 391 28.31 -45.97 42.53
CA VAL A 391 28.44 -47.43 42.61
C VAL A 391 29.90 -47.84 42.77
N GLU A 392 30.80 -47.15 42.07
CA GLU A 392 32.25 -47.27 42.17
C GLU A 392 32.81 -46.83 43.54
N SER A 393 32.28 -45.77 44.17
CA SER A 393 32.69 -45.39 45.53
C SER A 393 32.16 -46.39 46.57
N ALA A 394 30.88 -46.74 46.50
CA ALA A 394 30.26 -47.74 47.37
C ALA A 394 30.96 -49.11 47.26
N LYS A 395 31.38 -49.52 46.05
CA LYS A 395 32.16 -50.74 45.83
C LYS A 395 33.55 -50.67 46.50
N ARG A 396 34.22 -49.52 46.51
CA ARG A 396 35.50 -49.33 47.23
C ARG A 396 35.31 -49.31 48.75
N GLU A 397 34.24 -48.67 49.23
CA GLU A 397 33.87 -48.67 50.65
C GLU A 397 33.49 -50.07 51.14
N GLN A 398 32.75 -50.83 50.34
CA GLN A 398 32.39 -52.22 50.62
C GLN A 398 33.59 -53.16 50.51
N ALA A 399 34.53 -52.92 49.59
CA ALA A 399 35.82 -53.63 49.54
C ALA A 399 36.65 -53.36 50.80
N ARG A 400 36.77 -52.11 51.24
CA ARG A 400 37.42 -51.76 52.52
C ARG A 400 36.71 -52.38 53.72
N ALA A 401 35.38 -52.42 53.75
CA ALA A 401 34.63 -53.08 54.81
C ALA A 401 34.87 -54.61 54.83
N ILE A 402 35.10 -55.22 53.67
CA ILE A 402 35.51 -56.63 53.55
C ILE A 402 36.99 -56.80 53.98
N GLU A 403 37.90 -55.90 53.60
CA GLU A 403 39.29 -55.91 54.07
C GLU A 403 39.39 -55.70 55.58
N GLU A 404 38.61 -54.80 56.17
CA GLU A 404 38.48 -54.62 57.61
C GLU A 404 37.85 -55.85 58.29
N ALA A 405 36.87 -56.50 57.66
CA ALA A 405 36.27 -57.72 58.18
C ALA A 405 37.26 -58.89 58.12
N LEU A 406 38.05 -59.00 57.04
CA LEU A 406 39.12 -59.99 56.89
C LEU A 406 40.30 -59.70 57.84
N GLN A 407 40.64 -58.43 58.10
CA GLN A 407 41.63 -58.08 59.12
C GLN A 407 41.09 -58.34 60.53
N LYS A 408 39.80 -58.11 60.79
CA LYS A 408 39.15 -58.50 62.06
C LYS A 408 39.11 -60.02 62.20
N ILE A 409 38.87 -60.78 61.12
CA ILE A 409 38.95 -62.25 61.10
C ILE A 409 40.38 -62.71 61.31
N SER A 410 41.38 -62.15 60.62
CA SER A 410 42.81 -62.45 60.88
C SER A 410 43.17 -62.15 62.33
N ASN A 411 42.79 -60.99 62.87
CA ASN A 411 43.01 -60.67 64.28
C ASN A 411 42.26 -61.62 65.23
N LEU A 412 41.08 -62.13 64.85
CA LEU A 412 40.32 -63.15 65.60
C LEU A 412 40.90 -64.56 65.44
N GLU A 413 41.58 -64.86 64.33
CA GLU A 413 42.32 -66.09 64.09
C GLU A 413 43.69 -66.04 64.78
N ASP A 414 44.36 -64.89 64.80
CA ASP A 414 45.61 -64.64 65.53
C ASP A 414 45.38 -64.60 67.04
N THR A 415 44.27 -64.03 67.51
CA THR A 415 43.86 -64.13 68.92
C THR A 415 43.29 -65.51 69.25
N LYS A 416 42.60 -66.23 68.35
CA LYS A 416 42.26 -67.65 68.54
C LYS A 416 43.52 -68.52 68.59
N ASN A 417 44.49 -68.28 67.72
CA ASN A 417 45.77 -68.98 67.70
C ASN A 417 46.59 -68.59 68.93
N SER A 418 46.53 -67.33 69.40
CA SER A 418 47.09 -66.94 70.70
C SER A 418 46.35 -67.64 71.83
N LEU A 419 45.02 -67.77 71.80
CA LEU A 419 44.20 -68.48 72.78
C LEU A 419 44.32 -70.01 72.70
N GLU A 420 44.76 -70.59 71.59
CA GLU A 420 45.07 -72.03 71.46
C GLU A 420 46.54 -72.32 71.77
N ASN A 421 47.44 -71.39 71.46
CA ASN A 421 48.81 -71.35 71.98
C ASN A 421 48.82 -71.04 73.49
N GLU A 422 47.83 -70.31 74.00
CA GLU A 422 47.56 -70.08 75.43
C GLU A 422 46.69 -71.18 76.01
N ARG A 423 45.87 -71.93 75.29
CA ARG A 423 45.25 -73.15 75.82
C ARG A 423 46.28 -74.27 75.94
N THR A 424 47.20 -74.37 74.98
CA THR A 424 48.32 -75.31 75.06
C THR A 424 49.37 -74.83 76.07
N ARG A 425 49.74 -73.54 76.09
CA ARG A 425 50.52 -72.96 77.20
C ARG A 425 49.80 -73.14 78.52
N LEU A 426 48.53 -72.80 78.70
CA LEU A 426 47.78 -73.03 79.95
C LEU A 426 47.49 -74.51 80.23
N SER A 427 47.84 -75.44 79.33
CA SER A 427 47.84 -76.88 79.60
C SER A 427 49.24 -77.33 80.07
N THR A 428 50.30 -76.86 79.42
CA THR A 428 51.67 -77.00 79.95
C THR A 428 51.89 -76.18 81.21
N ILE A 429 51.14 -75.09 81.43
CA ILE A 429 51.11 -74.15 82.55
C ILE A 429 49.98 -74.47 83.53
N LEU A 430 49.06 -75.40 83.23
CA LEU A 430 48.40 -76.14 84.33
C LEU A 430 49.43 -77.08 84.94
N LYS A 431 50.07 -77.92 84.11
CA LYS A 431 51.21 -78.77 84.54
C LYS A 431 52.37 -77.97 85.14
N GLU A 432 52.67 -76.78 84.64
CA GLU A 432 53.78 -75.96 85.10
C GLU A 432 53.31 -75.02 86.22
N THR A 433 52.04 -74.67 86.43
CA THR A 433 51.60 -74.00 87.69
C THR A 433 51.35 -74.98 88.82
N GLU A 434 51.00 -76.24 88.55
CA GLU A 434 51.23 -77.35 89.49
C GLU A 434 52.72 -77.40 89.94
N ASN A 435 53.65 -76.85 89.14
CA ASN A 435 55.07 -76.72 89.44
C ASN A 435 55.62 -75.26 89.58
N HIS A 436 54.78 -74.21 89.50
CA HIS A 436 55.16 -72.77 89.45
C HIS A 436 54.19 -71.84 90.20
N PHE A 437 53.03 -72.33 90.67
CA PHE A 437 52.42 -71.79 91.91
C PHE A 437 53.45 -71.82 93.05
N THR A 438 54.36 -72.80 93.00
CA THR A 438 55.55 -72.95 93.84
C THR A 438 56.76 -72.12 93.39
N LYS A 439 56.66 -71.24 92.37
CA LYS A 439 57.85 -70.59 91.76
C LYS A 439 57.71 -69.15 91.29
N THR A 440 56.63 -68.74 90.61
CA THR A 440 56.50 -67.38 90.03
C THR A 440 55.49 -66.48 90.73
N THR A 441 55.46 -66.56 92.07
CA THR A 441 55.15 -65.43 92.97
C THR A 441 56.27 -64.37 92.96
N GLN A 442 57.07 -64.28 91.88
CA GLN A 442 58.37 -63.60 91.84
C GLN A 442 58.47 -62.57 90.70
N ASP A 443 58.21 -62.96 89.45
CA ASP A 443 58.69 -62.20 88.28
C ASP A 443 57.67 -61.20 87.69
N LEU A 444 57.03 -60.41 88.55
CA LEU A 444 56.01 -59.40 88.21
C LEU A 444 56.55 -58.22 87.37
N ASN A 445 57.88 -57.99 87.36
CA ASN A 445 58.47 -56.67 87.16
C ASN A 445 59.20 -56.42 85.82
N ALA A 446 59.17 -57.34 84.85
CA ALA A 446 59.87 -57.16 83.56
C ALA A 446 59.18 -56.18 82.57
N THR A 447 58.25 -55.35 83.05
CA THR A 447 57.35 -54.47 82.28
C THR A 447 57.99 -53.15 81.80
N LYS A 448 59.32 -53.09 81.63
CA LYS A 448 60.09 -51.87 81.30
C LYS A 448 60.67 -51.84 79.87
N ALA A 449 59.85 -52.11 78.84
CA ALA A 449 60.31 -52.19 77.44
C ALA A 449 59.49 -51.39 76.40
N GLN A 450 58.62 -50.46 76.82
CA GLN A 450 57.62 -49.82 75.93
C GLN A 450 57.85 -48.34 75.56
N LEU A 451 58.92 -47.69 76.04
CA LEU A 451 59.07 -46.23 75.93
C LEU A 451 59.51 -45.72 74.53
N GLN A 452 60.19 -46.54 73.72
CA GLN A 452 61.06 -46.05 72.64
C GLN A 452 60.38 -45.73 71.28
N LYS A 453 59.04 -45.82 71.15
CA LYS A 453 58.38 -45.83 69.83
C LYS A 453 57.66 -44.53 69.40
N ALA A 454 57.57 -43.52 70.28
CA ALA A 454 56.65 -42.37 70.08
C ALA A 454 57.25 -41.12 69.40
N GLN A 455 58.57 -41.03 69.19
CA GLN A 455 59.23 -39.74 68.85
C GLN A 455 59.20 -39.34 67.36
N VAL A 456 58.74 -40.19 66.43
CA VAL A 456 58.98 -39.99 64.98
C VAL A 456 57.89 -39.18 64.26
N GLU A 457 56.64 -39.18 64.75
CA GLU A 457 55.47 -38.70 63.96
C GLU A 457 55.27 -37.18 63.95
N PHE A 458 56.03 -36.40 64.74
CA PHE A 458 55.73 -34.98 64.96
C PHE A 458 56.14 -34.04 63.80
N ALA A 459 57.04 -34.47 62.91
CA ALA A 459 57.75 -33.56 62.00
C ALA A 459 56.99 -33.11 60.73
N GLN A 460 55.87 -33.76 60.36
CA GLN A 460 55.27 -33.61 59.01
C GLN A 460 54.09 -32.62 58.89
N LYS A 461 53.85 -31.74 59.87
CA LYS A 461 52.64 -30.87 59.88
C LYS A 461 52.87 -29.35 59.86
N ASP A 462 54.09 -28.85 60.06
CA ASP A 462 54.37 -27.40 60.17
C ASP A 462 54.32 -26.65 58.82
N GLU A 463 54.54 -27.36 57.70
CA GLU A 463 54.79 -26.73 56.40
C GLU A 463 53.51 -26.25 55.70
N GLY A 464 52.37 -26.91 55.95
CA GLY A 464 51.09 -26.61 55.29
C GLY A 464 50.41 -25.29 55.72
N GLY A 465 50.86 -24.65 56.81
CA GLY A 465 50.23 -23.41 57.31
C GLY A 465 50.49 -22.17 56.43
N LYS A 466 51.64 -22.13 55.75
CA LYS A 466 52.17 -20.88 55.15
C LYS A 466 51.49 -20.50 53.82
N GLU A 467 50.97 -21.46 53.05
CA GLU A 467 50.31 -21.19 51.77
C GLU A 467 48.92 -20.56 51.87
N LEU A 468 48.23 -20.72 53.00
CA LEU A 468 46.88 -20.20 53.21
C LEU A 468 46.86 -18.70 53.49
N GLN A 469 47.92 -18.16 54.11
CA GLN A 469 48.00 -16.76 54.51
C GLN A 469 48.14 -15.81 53.30
N CYS A 470 48.80 -16.24 52.22
CA CYS A 470 48.99 -15.42 51.01
C CYS A 470 47.71 -15.20 50.19
N LYS A 471 46.80 -16.19 50.16
CA LYS A 471 45.52 -16.09 49.42
C LYS A 471 44.58 -15.04 50.00
N LEU A 472 44.78 -14.74 51.28
CA LEU A 472 43.93 -13.89 52.11
C LEU A 472 44.13 -12.38 51.85
N VAL A 473 45.27 -12.00 51.28
CA VAL A 473 45.63 -10.60 50.93
C VAL A 473 45.15 -10.21 49.52
N ALA A 474 44.85 -11.16 48.63
CA ALA A 474 44.32 -10.85 47.30
C ALA A 474 42.83 -10.43 47.33
N GLU A 475 42.04 -11.07 48.21
CA GLU A 475 40.63 -10.73 48.47
C GLU A 475 40.45 -9.32 49.09
N VAL A 476 41.51 -8.75 49.68
CA VAL A 476 41.54 -7.39 50.25
C VAL A 476 41.44 -6.34 49.14
N GLU A 477 42.23 -6.46 48.06
CA GLU A 477 42.33 -5.41 47.04
C GLU A 477 41.24 -5.43 45.96
N LEU A 478 40.78 -6.62 45.52
CA LEU A 478 39.69 -6.72 44.52
C LEU A 478 38.48 -5.89 44.94
N LYS A 479 38.29 -5.94 46.26
CA LYS A 479 37.28 -5.30 47.05
C LYS A 479 37.50 -3.79 47.24
N GLU A 480 38.73 -3.24 47.11
CA GLU A 480 39.01 -1.78 47.11
C GLU A 480 38.78 -1.08 45.76
N ARG A 481 38.89 -1.82 44.66
CA ARG A 481 38.49 -1.31 43.33
C ARG A 481 36.97 -1.19 43.29
N ALA A 482 36.33 -2.25 43.79
CA ALA A 482 35.01 -2.28 44.35
C ALA A 482 34.82 -1.42 45.63
N GLN A 483 35.45 -0.24 45.75
CA GLN A 483 35.09 0.83 46.72
C GLN A 483 34.81 2.21 46.09
N GLN A 484 35.06 2.36 44.78
CA GLN A 484 35.28 3.71 44.22
C GLN A 484 34.15 4.18 43.31
N GLU A 485 33.14 3.35 43.07
CA GLU A 485 32.11 3.64 42.08
C GLU A 485 30.66 3.80 42.64
N LEU A 486 30.24 4.77 43.45
CA LEU A 486 30.33 4.88 44.92
C LEU A 486 31.02 6.14 45.30
N CYS A 487 32.16 6.27 44.67
CA CYS A 487 32.49 7.55 44.09
C CYS A 487 32.07 7.73 42.60
N GLN A 488 31.50 6.71 41.91
CA GLN A 488 31.10 6.58 40.47
C GLN A 488 29.94 5.57 39.94
N ILE A 489 28.85 5.14 40.65
CA ILE A 489 27.48 4.55 40.17
C ILE A 489 25.87 5.11 40.41
N LYS A 490 25.12 6.16 41.02
CA LYS A 490 24.92 7.56 41.77
C LYS A 490 24.92 9.05 41.29
N LYS A 491 26.02 9.87 41.32
CA LYS A 491 26.14 11.38 41.35
C LYS A 491 25.20 12.22 40.42
N GLN A 492 24.22 11.58 39.83
CA GLN A 492 23.42 11.93 38.71
C GLN A 492 21.97 11.37 38.79
N LEU A 493 21.51 10.69 39.87
CA LEU A 493 20.08 10.82 40.23
C LEU A 493 19.81 12.29 40.56
N SER A 494 20.75 12.95 41.25
CA SER A 494 20.69 14.38 41.53
C SER A 494 20.46 15.20 40.26
N ASP A 495 21.26 14.98 39.21
CA ASP A 495 21.17 15.79 38.00
C ASP A 495 20.30 15.13 36.89
N LEU A 496 19.83 13.88 37.09
CA LEU A 496 18.59 13.36 36.48
C LEU A 496 17.37 14.16 36.97
N GLU A 497 17.26 14.31 38.29
CA GLU A 497 16.16 15.00 38.98
C GLU A 497 16.18 16.49 38.64
N ALA A 498 17.36 17.09 38.51
CA ALA A 498 17.52 18.44 37.96
C ALA A 498 16.98 18.55 36.51
N ASN A 499 17.34 17.63 35.61
CA ASN A 499 16.82 17.61 34.24
C ASN A 499 15.29 17.40 34.19
N LEU A 500 14.75 16.59 35.11
CA LEU A 500 13.30 16.38 35.26
C LEU A 500 12.58 17.61 35.84
N CYS A 501 13.27 18.45 36.61
CA CYS A 501 12.75 19.74 37.08
C CYS A 501 12.78 20.82 35.98
N ALA A 502 13.84 20.86 35.15
CA ALA A 502 13.97 21.79 34.04
C ALA A 502 12.86 21.59 32.98
N THR A 503 12.71 20.35 32.50
CA THR A 503 11.68 19.96 31.51
C THR A 503 10.24 20.26 31.95
N ARG A 504 9.94 20.14 33.25
CA ARG A 504 8.64 20.57 33.83
C ARG A 504 8.43 22.08 33.74
N GLN A 505 9.49 22.88 33.91
CA GLN A 505 9.40 24.34 33.82
C GLN A 505 9.28 24.82 32.36
N GLU A 506 9.96 24.15 31.42
CA GLU A 506 9.85 24.38 29.98
C GLU A 506 8.43 24.10 29.46
N LEU A 507 7.81 22.98 29.89
CA LEU A 507 6.41 22.67 29.59
C LEU A 507 5.45 23.77 30.08
N GLY A 508 5.74 24.40 31.23
CA GLY A 508 5.00 25.56 31.73
C GLY A 508 5.12 26.79 30.83
N ARG A 509 6.33 27.08 30.32
CA ARG A 509 6.59 28.19 29.39
C ARG A 509 5.89 27.98 28.05
N ALA A 510 5.97 26.77 27.49
CA ALA A 510 5.33 26.42 26.22
C ALA A 510 3.80 26.61 26.25
N ARG A 511 3.15 26.21 27.35
CA ARG A 511 1.70 26.45 27.55
C ARG A 511 1.36 27.94 27.59
N CYS A 512 2.15 28.75 28.31
CA CYS A 512 1.93 30.20 28.36
C CYS A 512 2.12 30.87 26.99
N GLN A 513 3.06 30.39 26.17
CA GLN A 513 3.26 30.87 24.80
C GLN A 513 2.09 30.50 23.89
N ASN A 514 1.60 29.25 23.95
CA ASN A 514 0.45 28.82 23.15
C ASN A 514 -0.79 29.70 23.39
N ASN A 515 -1.15 29.94 24.67
CA ASN A 515 -2.27 30.82 25.01
C ASN A 515 -2.07 32.27 24.52
N GLN A 516 -0.82 32.76 24.46
CA GLN A 516 -0.54 34.10 23.92
C GLN A 516 -0.69 34.16 22.40
N GLU A 517 -0.31 33.11 21.66
CA GLU A 517 -0.56 33.05 20.22
C GLU A 517 -2.05 32.85 19.91
N GLU A 518 -2.78 32.03 20.67
CA GLU A 518 -4.25 31.89 20.53
C GLU A 518 -4.97 33.24 20.66
N HIS A 519 -4.62 34.06 21.67
CA HIS A 519 -5.14 35.42 21.80
C HIS A 519 -4.74 36.35 20.64
N ARG A 520 -3.53 36.19 20.07
CA ARG A 520 -3.08 36.96 18.89
C ARG A 520 -3.81 36.56 17.61
N PHE A 521 -4.08 35.27 17.42
CA PHE A 521 -4.88 34.79 16.28
C PHE A 521 -6.31 35.31 16.36
N HIS A 522 -6.96 35.22 17.52
CA HIS A 522 -8.34 35.70 17.67
C HIS A 522 -8.46 37.23 17.52
N ALA A 523 -7.45 38.00 17.99
CA ALA A 523 -7.40 39.44 17.74
C ALA A 523 -7.25 39.79 16.24
N ARG A 524 -6.42 39.03 15.49
CA ARG A 524 -6.27 39.19 14.03
C ARG A 524 -7.54 38.79 13.27
N GLU A 525 -8.21 37.73 13.69
CA GLU A 525 -9.50 37.28 13.16
C GLU A 525 -10.57 38.38 13.31
N GLN A 526 -10.65 38.97 14.50
CA GLN A 526 -11.57 40.08 14.78
C GLN A 526 -11.25 41.34 13.95
N GLU A 527 -9.96 41.68 13.78
CA GLU A 527 -9.53 42.80 12.93
C GLU A 527 -9.88 42.56 11.45
N LEU A 528 -9.69 41.34 10.94
CA LEU A 528 -10.05 40.97 9.57
C LEU A 528 -11.57 41.00 9.35
N ALA A 529 -12.37 40.55 10.33
CA ALA A 529 -13.83 40.67 10.29
C ALA A 529 -14.27 42.14 10.20
N GLN A 530 -13.72 43.02 11.05
CA GLN A 530 -14.02 44.46 11.02
C GLN A 530 -13.62 45.10 9.68
N ARG A 531 -12.46 44.74 9.11
CA ARG A 531 -12.02 45.21 7.78
C ARG A 531 -12.96 44.76 6.65
N LEU A 532 -13.57 43.57 6.75
CA LEU A 532 -14.56 43.08 5.79
C LEU A 532 -15.92 43.80 5.92
N GLU A 533 -16.34 44.13 7.13
CA GLU A 533 -17.54 44.95 7.38
C GLU A 533 -17.34 46.40 6.88
N GLU A 534 -16.18 46.99 7.11
CA GLU A 534 -15.79 48.26 6.49
C GLU A 534 -15.77 48.17 4.95
N GLY A 535 -15.32 47.04 4.39
CA GLY A 535 -15.34 46.76 2.96
C GLY A 535 -16.76 46.84 2.39
N ARG A 536 -17.70 46.08 2.95
CA ARG A 536 -19.13 46.12 2.61
C ARG A 536 -19.74 47.51 2.81
N GLY A 537 -19.33 48.21 3.88
CA GLY A 537 -19.73 49.59 4.16
C GLY A 537 -19.14 50.63 3.19
N ARG A 538 -18.12 50.29 2.39
CA ARG A 538 -17.61 51.11 1.28
C ARG A 538 -18.30 50.71 -0.03
N GLU A 539 -18.47 49.41 -0.27
CA GLU A 539 -19.18 48.84 -1.41
C GLU A 539 -20.61 49.40 -1.54
N LYS A 540 -21.41 49.33 -0.47
CA LYS A 540 -22.77 49.92 -0.48
C LYS A 540 -22.77 51.42 -0.81
N ARG A 541 -21.80 52.19 -0.31
CA ARG A 541 -21.69 53.63 -0.65
C ARG A 541 -21.31 53.87 -2.11
N LEU A 542 -20.59 52.94 -2.75
CA LEU A 542 -20.32 52.98 -4.20
C LEU A 542 -21.56 52.57 -5.01
N GLU A 543 -22.39 51.64 -4.52
CA GLU A 543 -23.69 51.31 -5.10
C GLU A 543 -24.67 52.50 -5.00
N ASP A 544 -24.77 53.14 -3.83
CA ASP A 544 -25.54 54.36 -3.62
C ASP A 544 -25.06 55.49 -4.56
N GLN A 545 -23.74 55.68 -4.71
CA GLN A 545 -23.16 56.66 -5.65
C GLN A 545 -23.43 56.31 -7.11
N LYS A 546 -23.32 55.04 -7.50
CA LYS A 546 -23.67 54.55 -8.83
C LYS A 546 -25.13 54.86 -9.15
N HIS A 547 -26.05 54.56 -8.23
CA HIS A 547 -27.47 54.84 -8.42
C HIS A 547 -27.77 56.34 -8.57
N ASN A 548 -27.13 57.18 -7.75
CA ASN A 548 -27.24 58.64 -7.90
C ASN A 548 -26.71 59.13 -9.27
N LEU A 549 -25.62 58.55 -9.79
CA LEU A 549 -25.11 58.87 -11.12
C LEU A 549 -26.02 58.36 -12.25
N GLU A 550 -26.68 57.21 -12.07
CA GLU A 550 -27.70 56.70 -13.01
C GLU A 550 -28.93 57.62 -13.06
N VAL A 551 -29.39 58.15 -11.92
CA VAL A 551 -30.46 59.16 -11.85
C VAL A 551 -30.02 60.46 -12.53
N CYS A 552 -28.84 60.99 -12.22
CA CYS A 552 -28.30 62.19 -12.89
C CYS A 552 -28.16 62.02 -14.41
N LEU A 553 -27.81 60.81 -14.88
CA LEU A 553 -27.74 60.48 -16.31
C LEU A 553 -29.13 60.41 -16.96
N ALA A 554 -30.13 59.86 -16.26
CA ALA A 554 -31.52 59.87 -16.70
C ALA A 554 -32.06 61.30 -16.82
N ASP A 555 -31.85 62.14 -15.80
CA ASP A 555 -32.24 63.56 -15.80
C ASP A 555 -31.57 64.34 -16.93
N ALA A 556 -30.26 64.15 -17.14
CA ALA A 556 -29.54 64.78 -18.25
C ALA A 556 -30.05 64.29 -19.62
N THR A 557 -30.41 63.00 -19.72
CA THR A 557 -31.00 62.42 -20.95
C THR A 557 -32.39 63.00 -21.22
N GLN A 558 -33.24 63.17 -20.20
CA GLN A 558 -34.52 63.85 -20.33
C GLN A 558 -34.33 65.32 -20.75
N GLN A 559 -33.41 66.06 -20.14
CA GLN A 559 -33.11 67.44 -20.53
C GLN A 559 -32.65 67.54 -22.00
N ILE A 560 -31.85 66.58 -22.49
CA ILE A 560 -31.48 66.49 -23.91
C ILE A 560 -32.71 66.23 -24.80
N GLN A 561 -33.65 65.38 -24.38
CA GLN A 561 -34.90 65.14 -25.12
C GLN A 561 -35.81 66.38 -25.13
N GLU A 562 -35.96 67.08 -24.01
CA GLU A 562 -36.70 68.35 -23.94
C GLU A 562 -36.07 69.43 -24.80
N LEU A 563 -34.74 69.56 -24.79
CA LEU A 563 -34.01 70.50 -25.64
C LEU A 563 -34.17 70.16 -27.13
N LYS A 564 -34.13 68.86 -27.51
CA LYS A 564 -34.42 68.41 -28.88
C LYS A 564 -35.86 68.73 -29.29
N ALA A 565 -36.84 68.54 -28.42
CA ALA A 565 -38.24 68.90 -28.68
C ALA A 565 -38.43 70.42 -28.85
N ARG A 566 -37.78 71.23 -27.99
CA ARG A 566 -37.78 72.69 -28.09
C ARG A 566 -37.08 73.18 -29.37
N LEU A 567 -36.00 72.52 -29.78
CA LEU A 567 -35.27 72.80 -31.03
C LEU A 567 -36.13 72.46 -32.25
N GLY A 568 -36.69 71.26 -32.34
CA GLY A 568 -37.59 70.88 -33.44
C GLY A 568 -38.83 71.79 -33.52
N GLY A 569 -39.37 72.23 -32.37
CA GLY A 569 -40.43 73.24 -32.32
C GLY A 569 -39.99 74.66 -32.72
N ALA A 570 -38.69 74.98 -32.65
CA ALA A 570 -38.13 76.22 -33.17
C ALA A 570 -37.84 76.12 -34.67
N GLU A 571 -37.26 75.01 -35.14
CA GLU A 571 -37.07 74.72 -36.56
C GLU A 571 -38.40 74.71 -37.33
N GLY A 572 -39.46 74.12 -36.77
CA GLY A 572 -40.80 74.14 -37.35
C GLY A 572 -41.36 75.56 -37.49
N ARG A 573 -41.09 76.45 -36.53
CA ARG A 573 -41.44 77.88 -36.64
C ARG A 573 -40.58 78.60 -37.68
N ILE A 574 -39.30 78.27 -37.80
CA ILE A 574 -38.40 78.84 -38.81
C ILE A 574 -38.89 78.44 -40.20
N ARG A 575 -39.15 77.16 -40.46
CA ARG A 575 -39.70 76.68 -41.75
C ARG A 575 -41.03 77.36 -42.10
N ALA A 576 -41.94 77.51 -41.14
CA ALA A 576 -43.20 78.23 -41.36
C ALA A 576 -43.01 79.74 -41.65
N LEU A 577 -41.95 80.36 -41.11
CA LEU A 577 -41.57 81.74 -41.42
C LEU A 577 -40.86 81.84 -42.78
N ASP A 578 -40.06 80.86 -43.17
CA ASP A 578 -39.42 80.78 -44.50
C ASP A 578 -40.46 80.53 -45.61
N GLU A 579 -41.48 79.71 -45.35
CA GLU A 579 -42.64 79.53 -46.22
C GLU A 579 -43.42 80.85 -46.37
N GLN A 580 -43.71 81.55 -45.27
CA GLN A 580 -44.35 82.87 -45.31
C GLN A 580 -43.49 83.90 -46.04
N LEU A 581 -42.17 83.90 -45.83
CA LEU A 581 -41.22 84.76 -46.52
C LEU A 581 -41.21 84.46 -48.02
N SER A 582 -41.15 83.20 -48.41
CA SER A 582 -41.24 82.75 -49.81
C SER A 582 -42.55 83.18 -50.47
N CYS A 583 -43.69 83.02 -49.79
CA CYS A 583 -44.98 83.54 -50.25
C CYS A 583 -44.97 85.07 -50.39
N VAL A 584 -44.39 85.81 -49.45
CA VAL A 584 -44.28 87.28 -49.51
C VAL A 584 -43.33 87.72 -50.63
N GLU A 585 -42.20 87.03 -50.85
CA GLU A 585 -41.32 87.30 -51.99
C GLU A 585 -42.01 86.99 -53.32
N LEU A 586 -42.82 85.93 -53.40
CA LEU A 586 -43.54 85.58 -54.61
C LEU A 586 -44.61 86.64 -54.93
N HIS A 587 -45.39 87.06 -53.94
CA HIS A 587 -46.29 88.22 -54.07
C HIS A 587 -45.54 89.51 -54.43
N LYS A 588 -44.36 89.74 -53.83
CA LYS A 588 -43.49 90.88 -54.17
C LYS A 588 -43.09 90.83 -55.64
N ARG A 589 -42.52 89.71 -56.12
CA ARG A 589 -42.16 89.49 -57.54
C ARG A 589 -43.36 89.72 -58.46
N ASP A 590 -44.53 89.26 -58.05
CA ASP A 590 -45.79 89.45 -58.79
C ASP A 590 -46.20 90.94 -58.85
N THR A 591 -46.07 91.69 -57.75
CA THR A 591 -46.28 93.14 -57.73
C THR A 591 -45.19 93.91 -58.47
N GLU A 592 -43.94 93.45 -58.47
CA GLU A 592 -42.83 94.03 -59.24
C GLU A 592 -42.99 93.78 -60.74
N GLN A 593 -43.56 92.64 -61.15
CA GLN A 593 -43.97 92.39 -62.55
C GLN A 593 -45.15 93.26 -62.95
N LYS A 594 -46.17 93.41 -62.09
CA LYS A 594 -47.32 94.32 -62.32
C LYS A 594 -46.88 95.78 -62.39
N LEU A 595 -45.97 96.21 -61.50
CA LEU A 595 -45.39 97.55 -61.52
C LEU A 595 -44.47 97.74 -62.74
N SER A 596 -43.71 96.72 -63.14
CA SER A 596 -42.91 96.73 -64.37
C SER A 596 -43.80 96.84 -65.61
N SER A 597 -44.93 96.13 -65.66
CA SER A 597 -45.94 96.25 -66.72
C SER A 597 -46.50 97.67 -66.80
N VAL A 598 -46.88 98.26 -65.66
CA VAL A 598 -47.30 99.67 -65.56
C VAL A 598 -46.18 100.61 -66.00
N VAL A 599 -44.93 100.39 -65.61
CA VAL A 599 -43.77 101.21 -66.02
C VAL A 599 -43.47 101.09 -67.52
N HIS A 600 -43.58 99.90 -68.12
CA HIS A 600 -43.43 99.74 -69.58
C HIS A 600 -44.58 100.42 -70.34
N THR A 601 -45.81 100.32 -69.81
CA THR A 601 -46.99 100.99 -70.37
C THR A 601 -46.86 102.51 -70.27
N LEU A 602 -46.40 103.03 -69.13
CA LEU A 602 -46.14 104.46 -68.92
C LEU A 602 -44.97 104.97 -69.77
N ARG A 603 -43.86 104.23 -69.93
CA ARG A 603 -42.79 104.60 -70.88
C ARG A 603 -43.30 104.68 -72.32
N ARG A 604 -44.14 103.71 -72.74
CA ARG A 604 -44.78 103.69 -74.06
C ARG A 604 -45.75 104.87 -74.28
N ILE A 605 -46.44 105.34 -73.24
CA ILE A 605 -47.39 106.47 -73.32
C ILE A 605 -46.65 107.83 -73.18
N ALA A 606 -45.60 107.91 -72.36
CA ALA A 606 -44.86 109.15 -72.07
C ALA A 606 -43.60 109.37 -72.95
N GLY A 607 -43.30 108.45 -73.88
CA GLY A 607 -42.21 108.62 -74.85
C GLY A 607 -40.79 108.49 -74.29
N ILE A 608 -40.61 107.84 -73.13
CA ILE A 608 -39.33 107.74 -72.43
C ILE A 608 -38.54 106.52 -72.94
N GLN A 609 -37.31 106.74 -73.38
CA GLN A 609 -36.44 105.71 -73.95
C GLN A 609 -35.89 104.73 -72.90
N VAL A 610 -35.27 103.64 -73.36
CA VAL A 610 -34.83 102.51 -72.51
C VAL A 610 -33.70 102.90 -71.55
N ASP A 611 -32.89 103.89 -71.93
CA ASP A 611 -31.84 104.51 -71.12
C ASP A 611 -32.36 105.49 -70.04
N GLY A 612 -33.62 105.93 -70.16
CA GLY A 612 -34.28 106.85 -69.24
C GLY A 612 -34.13 108.35 -69.57
N SER A 613 -33.58 108.72 -70.73
CA SER A 613 -33.30 110.12 -71.06
C SER A 613 -34.55 110.94 -71.44
N VAL A 614 -34.77 112.07 -70.76
CA VAL A 614 -35.65 113.19 -71.18
C VAL A 614 -34.96 114.52 -70.81
N ASN A 615 -34.90 115.48 -71.75
CA ASN A 615 -34.05 116.67 -71.62
C ASN A 615 -34.79 117.91 -71.07
N LEU A 616 -34.38 118.38 -69.88
CA LEU A 616 -34.03 119.78 -69.47
C LEU A 616 -33.85 119.77 -67.93
N SER A 617 -32.70 120.09 -67.33
CA SER A 617 -31.95 121.37 -67.24
C SER A 617 -32.38 122.32 -66.09
N HIS A 618 -31.38 122.80 -65.35
CA HIS A 618 -31.38 123.93 -64.38
C HIS A 618 -32.12 123.86 -63.01
N ARG A 619 -31.34 123.53 -61.96
CA ARG A 619 -30.91 124.45 -60.86
C ARG A 619 -31.95 125.42 -60.19
N LEU A 620 -32.17 125.27 -58.87
CA LEU A 620 -31.94 126.26 -57.74
C LEU A 620 -33.04 126.36 -56.63
N LEU A 621 -32.59 126.84 -55.44
CA LEU A 621 -33.30 127.20 -54.18
C LEU A 621 -33.98 126.01 -53.42
N SER A 622 -33.79 125.72 -52.11
CA SER A 622 -33.61 126.49 -50.83
C SER A 622 -34.91 127.03 -50.20
N PRO A 623 -35.06 127.22 -48.85
CA PRO A 623 -34.02 127.19 -47.77
C PRO A 623 -34.42 126.53 -46.39
N SER A 624 -33.50 126.59 -45.41
CA SER A 624 -33.72 126.70 -43.93
C SER A 624 -34.09 125.44 -43.08
N ARG A 625 -33.27 125.03 -42.06
CA ARG A 625 -33.25 125.39 -40.59
C ARG A 625 -34.21 124.53 -39.71
N ARG A 626 -33.99 124.21 -38.41
CA ARG A 626 -32.92 124.47 -37.39
C ARG A 626 -33.08 123.50 -36.17
N PHE A 627 -31.96 123.06 -35.55
CA PHE A 627 -31.67 122.86 -34.09
C PHE A 627 -32.50 121.83 -33.27
N SER A 628 -31.96 120.93 -32.41
CA SER A 628 -31.05 120.99 -31.20
C SER A 628 -31.82 121.26 -29.87
N PRO A 629 -31.30 121.05 -28.62
CA PRO A 629 -29.90 120.74 -28.19
C PRO A 629 -29.70 119.77 -26.96
N SER A 630 -28.43 119.53 -26.54
CA SER A 630 -27.82 119.55 -25.15
C SER A 630 -28.47 118.91 -23.89
N ARG A 631 -27.82 118.62 -22.72
CA ARG A 631 -26.41 118.50 -22.21
C ARG A 631 -26.42 117.97 -20.73
N SER A 632 -25.22 117.81 -20.12
CA SER A 632 -24.88 117.74 -18.66
C SER A 632 -25.26 116.45 -17.88
N CYS A 633 -24.47 115.87 -16.95
CA CYS A 633 -23.29 116.24 -16.11
C CYS A 633 -23.61 116.91 -14.74
N GLY A 634 -23.06 116.38 -13.62
CA GLY A 634 -23.07 117.02 -12.29
C GLY A 634 -23.14 116.12 -11.04
N ASP A 635 -22.02 115.55 -10.62
CA ASP A 635 -21.33 115.72 -9.31
C ASP A 635 -22.00 115.65 -7.90
N TYR A 636 -21.39 114.76 -7.08
CA TYR A 636 -20.93 114.87 -5.66
C TYR A 636 -21.86 114.95 -4.41
N ASP A 637 -21.27 114.38 -3.32
CA ASP A 637 -21.60 114.41 -1.87
C ASP A 637 -22.98 113.84 -1.41
N ASN A 638 -23.16 113.30 -0.19
CA ASN A 638 -22.44 113.53 1.08
C ASN A 638 -22.43 112.30 2.04
N ARG A 639 -22.01 112.49 3.29
CA ARG A 639 -21.55 111.51 4.30
C ARG A 639 -22.33 111.64 5.64
N SER A 640 -22.46 110.53 6.39
CA SER A 640 -22.81 110.46 7.83
C SER A 640 -22.17 109.21 8.43
N THR A 641 -21.56 109.14 9.62
CA THR A 641 -21.32 110.07 10.77
C THR A 641 -19.89 109.71 11.32
N SER A 642 -19.21 110.30 12.32
CA SER A 642 -19.39 111.31 13.39
C SER A 642 -18.09 112.20 13.46
N GLN A 643 -17.81 113.19 14.32
CA GLN A 643 -18.25 113.66 15.65
C GLN A 643 -17.74 112.85 16.88
N CYS A 644 -17.27 113.41 18.02
CA CYS A 644 -16.74 114.76 18.40
C CYS A 644 -16.26 114.73 19.90
N PRO A 645 -15.76 115.82 20.55
CA PRO A 645 -15.03 117.05 20.13
C PRO A 645 -13.83 117.42 21.07
N ASP A 646 -13.19 118.61 20.93
CA ASP A 646 -12.64 119.40 22.08
C ASP A 646 -12.34 120.92 21.78
N GLY A 647 -12.70 121.83 22.71
CA GLY A 647 -12.41 123.31 22.92
C GLY A 647 -12.29 124.37 21.77
N PRO A 648 -12.19 125.72 22.05
CA PRO A 648 -12.56 126.56 23.23
C PRO A 648 -13.44 127.84 22.89
N ILE A 649 -13.28 129.01 23.57
CA ILE A 649 -14.33 130.05 23.89
C ILE A 649 -13.91 131.54 23.62
N ASP A 650 -14.85 132.49 23.33
CA ASP A 650 -14.92 133.90 23.88
C ASP A 650 -16.24 134.70 23.60
N VAL A 651 -16.76 135.55 24.54
CA VAL A 651 -17.95 136.48 24.44
C VAL A 651 -18.02 137.54 25.60
N ASP A 652 -18.53 138.77 25.35
CA ASP A 652 -19.21 139.74 26.29
C ASP A 652 -20.09 140.73 25.42
N PRO A 653 -20.76 141.85 25.84
CA PRO A 653 -21.02 142.45 27.17
C PRO A 653 -22.46 142.99 27.48
N ASP A 654 -22.80 143.13 28.76
CA ASP A 654 -23.94 143.98 29.26
C ASP A 654 -23.68 144.57 30.69
N LEU A 655 -22.41 144.79 31.03
CA LEU A 655 -21.93 144.88 32.42
C LEU A 655 -22.18 146.23 33.15
N VAL A 656 -22.54 147.28 32.43
CA VAL A 656 -22.40 148.69 32.90
C VAL A 656 -23.42 149.10 33.98
N ARG A 657 -24.60 148.49 34.03
CA ARG A 657 -25.75 148.97 34.82
C ARG A 657 -25.66 148.77 36.35
N LYS A 658 -24.52 148.30 36.89
CA LYS A 658 -24.36 147.88 38.30
C LYS A 658 -23.91 148.99 39.27
N GLY A 659 -23.19 150.02 38.81
CA GLY A 659 -22.33 150.86 39.67
C GLY A 659 -23.01 151.74 40.73
N VAL A 660 -24.24 152.23 40.49
CA VAL A 660 -24.84 153.33 41.28
C VAL A 660 -25.19 152.97 42.73
N ARG A 661 -25.34 151.68 43.07
CA ARG A 661 -25.80 151.24 44.40
C ARG A 661 -24.76 151.34 45.53
N ASN A 662 -23.47 151.52 45.22
CA ASN A 662 -22.40 151.32 46.21
C ASN A 662 -22.23 152.47 47.23
N LEU A 663 -22.66 153.70 46.89
CA LEU A 663 -22.27 154.89 47.68
C LEU A 663 -22.85 154.91 49.10
N MET A 664 -24.04 154.34 49.31
CA MET A 664 -24.73 154.35 50.60
C MET A 664 -24.10 153.45 51.69
N HIS A 665 -23.15 152.57 51.34
CA HIS A 665 -22.55 151.65 52.30
C HIS A 665 -21.50 152.29 53.23
N GLN A 666 -20.89 153.42 52.84
CA GLN A 666 -19.65 153.89 53.47
C GLN A 666 -19.85 154.48 54.88
N VAL A 667 -21.00 155.07 55.19
CA VAL A 667 -21.22 155.77 56.48
C VAL A 667 -21.25 154.78 57.66
N ALA A 668 -21.73 153.55 57.47
CA ALA A 668 -21.80 152.52 58.50
C ALA A 668 -20.46 151.80 58.77
N GLN A 669 -19.36 152.25 58.14
CA GLN A 669 -18.03 151.66 58.32
C GLN A 669 -17.31 152.20 59.56
N LEU A 670 -17.37 153.52 59.76
CA LEU A 670 -16.49 154.27 60.67
C LEU A 670 -16.72 153.99 62.17
N GLU A 671 -17.91 153.55 62.58
CA GLU A 671 -18.16 153.22 63.99
C GLU A 671 -17.46 151.94 64.45
N ARG A 672 -17.12 151.02 63.53
CA ARG A 672 -16.44 149.75 63.84
C ARG A 672 -14.98 149.94 64.24
N GLU A 673 -14.30 150.85 63.54
CA GLU A 673 -12.84 151.09 63.62
C GLU A 673 -12.38 151.46 65.05
N LYS A 674 -13.30 151.99 65.87
CA LYS A 674 -13.06 152.37 67.27
C LYS A 674 -12.78 151.18 68.19
N ASP A 675 -13.46 150.04 68.00
CA ASP A 675 -13.33 148.89 68.90
C ASP A 675 -12.14 147.98 68.52
N ASP A 676 -11.74 147.97 67.25
CA ASP A 676 -10.58 147.20 66.76
C ASP A 676 -9.28 147.53 67.51
N TYR A 677 -9.05 148.82 67.82
CA TYR A 677 -7.84 149.26 68.52
C TYR A 677 -7.70 148.71 69.95
N LYS A 678 -8.80 148.37 70.64
CA LYS A 678 -8.73 147.68 71.93
C LYS A 678 -8.23 146.25 71.81
N SER A 679 -8.56 145.57 70.71
CA SER A 679 -8.17 144.19 70.44
C SER A 679 -6.65 144.07 70.20
N GLN A 680 -6.07 145.04 69.48
CA GLN A 680 -4.66 145.07 69.10
C GLN A 680 -3.70 145.03 70.31
N LEU A 681 -4.04 145.73 71.41
CA LEU A 681 -3.21 145.76 72.62
C LEU A 681 -3.11 144.40 73.34
N GLY A 682 -4.13 143.54 73.20
CA GLY A 682 -4.11 142.17 73.73
C GLY A 682 -3.17 141.24 72.95
N ALA A 683 -3.10 141.40 71.63
CA ALA A 683 -2.29 140.53 70.76
C ALA A 683 -0.79 140.64 71.03
N ALA A 684 -0.28 141.86 71.26
CA ALA A 684 1.15 142.13 71.44
C ALA A 684 1.77 141.37 72.63
N LYS A 685 1.02 141.19 73.73
CA LYS A 685 1.53 140.44 74.91
C LYS A 685 1.68 138.95 74.66
N LYS A 686 0.88 138.37 73.76
CA LYS A 686 0.94 136.94 73.43
C LYS A 686 2.19 136.58 72.63
N GLN A 687 2.51 137.41 71.62
CA GLN A 687 3.67 137.20 70.74
C GLN A 687 5.00 137.09 71.50
N LEU A 688 5.14 137.79 72.63
CA LEU A 688 6.37 137.78 73.43
C LEU A 688 6.60 136.45 74.18
N GLN A 689 5.52 135.71 74.50
CA GLN A 689 5.60 134.37 75.10
C GLN A 689 5.93 133.31 74.05
N ASP A 690 5.27 133.37 72.89
CA ASP A 690 5.42 132.38 71.80
C ASP A 690 6.88 132.30 71.29
N ALA A 691 7.65 133.40 71.38
CA ALA A 691 9.06 133.45 70.98
C ALA A 691 10.00 132.66 71.89
N ALA A 692 9.80 132.68 73.22
CA ALA A 692 10.65 131.97 74.18
C ALA A 692 10.54 130.45 74.01
N ASP A 693 9.31 129.96 73.82
CA ASP A 693 8.99 128.55 73.60
C ASP A 693 9.56 127.99 72.28
N GLN A 694 9.94 128.84 71.32
CA GLN A 694 10.58 128.41 70.08
C GLN A 694 12.08 128.13 70.27
N GLN A 695 12.79 128.91 71.10
CA GLN A 695 14.24 128.78 71.24
C GLN A 695 14.64 127.42 71.84
N LEU A 696 13.98 126.98 72.92
CA LEU A 696 14.20 125.67 73.55
C LEU A 696 13.93 124.48 72.59
N ARG A 697 13.09 124.65 71.57
CA ARG A 697 12.81 123.62 70.55
C ARG A 697 13.90 123.49 69.50
N CYS A 698 14.83 124.45 69.40
CA CYS A 698 15.95 124.39 68.47
C CYS A 698 17.10 123.55 69.03
N ASP A 699 17.51 123.80 70.27
CA ASP A 699 18.64 123.10 70.91
C ASP A 699 18.39 121.59 71.01
N ALA A 700 17.16 121.20 71.37
CA ALA A 700 16.72 119.81 71.43
C ALA A 700 16.72 119.06 70.07
N LYS A 701 16.78 119.77 68.93
CA LYS A 701 16.96 119.16 67.60
C LYS A 701 18.44 118.93 67.29
N LEU A 702 19.32 119.86 67.66
CA LEU A 702 20.73 119.83 67.29
C LEU A 702 21.46 118.63 67.90
N GLY A 703 21.17 118.29 69.16
CA GLY A 703 21.71 117.08 69.81
C GLY A 703 21.30 115.77 69.12
N LYS A 704 20.09 115.69 68.54
CA LYS A 704 19.61 114.48 67.84
C LYS A 704 20.35 114.24 66.52
N LEU A 705 20.70 115.31 65.80
CA LEU A 705 21.44 115.22 64.53
C LEU A 705 22.84 114.64 64.71
N GLN A 706 23.54 115.00 65.79
CA GLN A 706 24.89 114.51 66.08
C GLN A 706 24.94 113.00 66.37
N ALA A 707 23.88 112.42 66.94
CA ALA A 707 23.80 110.99 67.21
C ALA A 707 23.66 110.18 65.91
N MET A 708 22.72 110.56 65.03
CA MET A 708 22.45 109.83 63.78
C MET A 708 23.67 109.76 62.85
N LEU A 709 24.51 110.80 62.85
CA LEU A 709 25.68 110.86 61.97
C LEU A 709 26.76 109.80 62.30
N ARG A 710 26.84 109.34 63.56
CA ARG A 710 27.78 108.26 63.96
C ARG A 710 27.31 106.89 63.47
N ASN A 711 26.03 106.56 63.67
CA ASN A 711 25.46 105.29 63.24
C ASN A 711 25.68 105.03 61.74
N LEU A 712 25.48 106.06 60.91
CA LEU A 712 25.71 106.00 59.46
C LEU A 712 27.17 105.69 59.05
N GLN A 713 28.16 105.97 59.91
CA GLN A 713 29.56 105.64 59.65
C GLN A 713 29.85 104.16 59.91
N GLU A 714 29.23 103.57 60.94
CA GLU A 714 29.37 102.14 61.28
C GLU A 714 28.67 101.24 60.24
N GLU A 715 27.46 101.63 59.81
CA GLU A 715 26.73 100.97 58.72
C GLU A 715 27.55 100.89 57.42
N LYS A 716 28.27 101.96 57.06
CA LYS A 716 29.13 102.00 55.87
C LYS A 716 30.23 100.94 55.89
N SER A 717 30.92 100.76 57.03
CA SER A 717 31.97 99.75 57.16
C SER A 717 31.46 98.32 56.93
N ASN A 718 30.28 98.00 57.46
CA ASN A 718 29.69 96.66 57.35
C ASN A 718 29.30 96.33 55.90
N LEU A 719 28.76 97.31 55.16
CA LEU A 719 28.44 97.17 53.74
C LEU A 719 29.68 96.95 52.86
N GLU A 720 30.83 97.53 53.21
CA GLU A 720 32.09 97.32 52.48
C GLU A 720 32.69 95.91 52.69
N THR A 721 32.49 95.29 53.85
CA THR A 721 32.87 93.88 54.07
C THR A 721 31.94 92.90 53.33
N ASP A 722 30.63 93.12 53.41
CA ASP A 722 29.61 92.32 52.72
C ASP A 722 29.84 92.25 51.21
N ARG A 723 30.19 93.40 50.62
CA ARG A 723 30.48 93.51 49.18
C ARG A 723 31.65 92.63 48.76
N LYS A 724 32.71 92.55 49.57
CA LYS A 724 33.90 91.73 49.27
C LYS A 724 33.58 90.23 49.30
N MET A 725 32.80 89.78 50.28
CA MET A 725 32.35 88.38 50.36
C MET A 725 31.47 88.01 49.16
N LYS A 726 30.54 88.87 48.76
CA LYS A 726 29.65 88.64 47.60
C LYS A 726 30.42 88.54 46.27
N ILE A 727 31.49 89.32 46.08
CA ILE A 727 32.35 89.23 44.87
C ILE A 727 33.03 87.85 44.77
N SER A 728 33.63 87.36 45.86
CA SER A 728 34.28 86.04 45.87
C SER A 728 33.28 84.90 45.64
N ALA A 729 32.07 85.01 46.19
CA ALA A 729 30.99 84.03 45.96
C ALA A 729 30.52 83.98 44.50
N ILE A 730 30.50 85.12 43.78
CA ILE A 730 30.15 85.18 42.36
C ILE A 730 31.20 84.46 41.51
N GLN A 731 32.49 84.73 41.73
CA GLN A 731 33.59 84.09 40.98
C GLN A 731 33.55 82.55 41.10
N ALA A 732 33.30 82.04 42.31
CA ALA A 732 33.15 80.60 42.57
C ALA A 732 31.87 79.96 41.98
N LEU A 733 30.92 80.77 41.47
CA LEU A 733 29.77 80.32 40.67
C LEU A 733 30.05 80.41 39.17
N GLU A 734 30.79 81.42 38.71
CA GLU A 734 31.22 81.57 37.32
C GLU A 734 32.09 80.39 36.86
N GLU A 735 33.05 79.95 37.69
CA GLU A 735 33.88 78.77 37.40
C GLU A 735 33.05 77.48 37.28
N LYS A 736 32.05 77.30 38.16
CA LYS A 736 31.15 76.14 38.13
C LYS A 736 30.23 76.17 36.91
N LEU A 737 29.74 77.35 36.53
CA LEU A 737 28.92 77.52 35.32
C LEU A 737 29.73 77.21 34.07
N LYS A 738 31.00 77.65 34.00
CA LYS A 738 31.90 77.28 32.90
C LYS A 738 32.08 75.77 32.80
N HIS A 739 32.41 75.10 33.89
CA HIS A 739 32.60 73.65 33.88
C HIS A 739 31.33 72.88 33.43
N ARG A 740 30.14 73.31 33.87
CA ARG A 740 28.87 72.77 33.38
C ARG A 740 28.63 73.05 31.89
N ASN A 741 29.04 74.21 31.37
CA ASN A 741 28.92 74.50 29.93
C ASN A 741 29.84 73.59 29.10
N ASP A 742 31.06 73.35 29.57
CA ASP A 742 32.03 72.45 28.93
C ASP A 742 31.50 70.99 28.92
N GLU A 743 30.92 70.51 30.02
CA GLU A 743 30.20 69.22 30.08
C GLU A 743 29.01 69.17 29.08
N CYS A 744 28.19 70.22 29.03
CA CYS A 744 27.06 70.30 28.10
C CYS A 744 27.51 70.31 26.63
N GLN A 745 28.68 70.87 26.30
CA GLN A 745 29.26 70.78 24.97
C GLN A 745 29.67 69.33 24.64
N MET A 746 30.42 68.67 25.52
CA MET A 746 30.82 67.27 25.35
C MET A 746 29.63 66.31 25.16
N LEU A 747 28.50 66.60 25.82
CA LEU A 747 27.26 65.82 25.67
C LEU A 747 26.58 66.08 24.32
N ARG A 748 26.57 67.32 23.80
CA ARG A 748 26.05 67.64 22.45
C ARG A 748 26.89 66.97 21.35
N GLU A 749 28.21 66.99 21.49
CA GLU A 749 29.13 66.37 20.52
C GLU A 749 28.94 64.84 20.46
N ARG A 750 28.73 64.18 21.62
CA ARG A 750 28.36 62.76 21.67
C ARG A 750 26.99 62.48 21.06
N LEU A 751 26.00 63.33 21.33
CA LEU A 751 24.65 63.18 20.77
C LEU A 751 24.67 63.26 19.23
N ALA A 752 25.36 64.24 18.66
CA ALA A 752 25.55 64.36 17.21
C ALA A 752 26.30 63.15 16.60
N GLN A 753 27.27 62.57 17.30
CA GLN A 753 27.92 61.32 16.88
C GLN A 753 26.95 60.14 16.84
N THR A 754 26.07 60.00 17.85
CA THR A 754 25.04 58.94 17.86
C THR A 754 23.96 59.15 16.81
N GLU A 755 23.59 60.39 16.49
CA GLU A 755 22.65 60.72 15.41
C GLU A 755 23.22 60.34 14.03
N MET A 756 24.50 60.61 13.77
CA MET A 756 25.15 60.17 12.52
C MET A 756 25.24 58.64 12.41
N GLN A 757 25.49 57.93 13.52
CA GLN A 757 25.49 56.46 13.52
C GLN A 757 24.09 55.87 13.30
N LEU A 758 23.05 56.51 13.85
CA LEU A 758 21.66 56.13 13.60
C LEU A 758 21.24 56.37 12.15
N ALA A 759 21.67 57.49 11.54
CA ALA A 759 21.44 57.77 10.12
C ALA A 759 22.10 56.71 9.22
N ALA A 760 23.39 56.41 9.42
CA ALA A 760 24.11 55.42 8.63
C ALA A 760 23.48 54.01 8.73
N THR A 761 23.11 53.57 9.93
CA THR A 761 22.43 52.28 10.12
C THR A 761 21.01 52.27 9.55
N SER A 762 20.32 53.41 9.50
CA SER A 762 19.04 53.55 8.79
C SER A 762 19.19 53.41 7.27
N GLU A 763 20.26 53.95 6.68
CA GLU A 763 20.56 53.79 5.25
C GLU A 763 20.93 52.35 4.90
N GLU A 764 21.73 51.67 5.72
CA GLU A 764 22.04 50.25 5.55
C GLU A 764 20.80 49.37 5.65
N ASN A 765 19.88 49.67 6.58
CA ASN A 765 18.59 48.98 6.67
C ASN A 765 17.76 49.16 5.39
N GLY A 766 17.63 50.38 4.87
CA GLY A 766 16.92 50.65 3.62
C GLY A 766 17.53 49.91 2.40
N GLN A 767 18.86 49.84 2.31
CA GLN A 767 19.53 49.04 1.28
C GLN A 767 19.28 47.54 1.41
N ASN A 768 19.15 47.03 2.64
CA ASN A 768 18.81 45.63 2.89
C ASN A 768 17.34 45.33 2.58
N GLU A 769 16.41 46.25 2.88
CA GLU A 769 15.01 46.16 2.46
C GLU A 769 14.88 46.16 0.93
N GLU A 770 15.61 47.02 0.21
CA GLU A 770 15.65 47.02 -1.26
C GLU A 770 16.16 45.70 -1.85
N ARG A 771 17.18 45.09 -1.24
CA ARG A 771 17.73 43.79 -1.67
C ARG A 771 16.73 42.66 -1.42
N LEU A 772 16.11 42.66 -0.23
CA LEU A 772 15.08 41.69 0.16
C LEU A 772 13.85 41.80 -0.75
N GLU A 773 13.46 43.01 -1.14
CA GLU A 773 12.37 43.27 -2.09
C GLU A 773 12.70 42.77 -3.50
N LYS A 774 13.93 42.98 -3.99
CA LYS A 774 14.40 42.40 -5.27
C LYS A 774 14.41 40.87 -5.24
N SER A 775 14.70 40.24 -4.10
CA SER A 775 14.57 38.79 -3.91
C SER A 775 13.11 38.33 -3.87
N ARG A 776 12.19 39.02 -3.18
CA ARG A 776 10.74 38.72 -3.21
C ARG A 776 10.20 38.71 -4.64
N GLN A 777 10.61 39.68 -5.45
CA GLN A 777 10.22 39.79 -6.87
C GLN A 777 10.77 38.66 -7.74
N GLN A 778 11.89 38.04 -7.38
CA GLN A 778 12.41 36.84 -8.05
C GLN A 778 11.66 35.57 -7.61
N CYS A 779 11.43 35.40 -6.31
CA CYS A 779 10.62 34.30 -5.78
C CYS A 779 9.21 34.32 -6.40
N SER A 780 8.56 35.47 -6.45
CA SER A 780 7.23 35.65 -7.06
C SER A 780 7.18 35.18 -8.53
N LYS A 781 8.25 35.37 -9.32
CA LYS A 781 8.30 34.87 -10.71
C LYS A 781 8.35 33.34 -10.76
N LEU A 782 9.26 32.74 -10.01
CA LEU A 782 9.41 31.27 -9.92
C LEU A 782 8.14 30.60 -9.37
N ASP A 783 7.46 31.25 -8.43
CA ASP A 783 6.19 30.77 -7.88
C ASP A 783 5.01 30.92 -8.87
N ASN A 784 4.98 31.98 -9.69
CA ASN A 784 4.02 32.09 -10.81
C ASN A 784 4.27 31.01 -11.88
N GLU A 785 5.53 30.74 -12.24
CA GLU A 785 5.91 29.67 -13.19
C GLU A 785 5.53 28.28 -12.63
N LYS A 786 5.85 28.02 -11.36
CA LYS A 786 5.45 26.81 -10.63
C LYS A 786 3.93 26.64 -10.57
N ARG A 787 3.17 27.71 -10.39
CA ARG A 787 1.69 27.69 -10.45
C ARG A 787 1.19 27.33 -11.83
N GLN A 788 1.69 27.96 -12.89
CA GLN A 788 1.34 27.60 -14.27
C GLN A 788 1.62 26.11 -14.54
N LEU A 789 2.76 25.59 -14.08
CA LEU A 789 3.08 24.16 -14.17
C LEU A 789 2.15 23.26 -13.34
N GLN A 790 1.78 23.67 -12.12
CA GLN A 790 0.79 22.95 -11.29
C GLN A 790 -0.63 22.99 -11.89
N GLU A 791 -0.96 24.04 -12.63
CA GLU A 791 -2.28 24.24 -13.24
C GLU A 791 -2.40 23.49 -14.57
N GLU A 792 -1.34 23.45 -15.39
CA GLU A 792 -1.26 22.52 -16.52
C GLU A 792 -1.20 21.06 -16.04
N LEU A 793 -0.50 20.77 -14.94
CA LEU A 793 -0.54 19.44 -14.32
C LEU A 793 -1.98 19.10 -13.89
N ALA A 794 -2.69 19.96 -13.17
CA ALA A 794 -4.08 19.70 -12.76
C ALA A 794 -5.05 19.61 -13.95
N LYS A 795 -4.81 20.35 -15.04
CA LYS A 795 -5.55 20.18 -16.32
C LYS A 795 -5.26 18.82 -16.96
N VAL A 796 -4.01 18.37 -16.94
CA VAL A 796 -3.57 17.07 -17.47
C VAL A 796 -4.08 15.92 -16.60
N GLU A 797 -4.03 16.02 -15.28
CA GLU A 797 -4.60 15.06 -14.33
C GLU A 797 -6.13 15.02 -14.42
N GLY A 798 -6.79 16.17 -14.57
CA GLY A 798 -8.24 16.24 -14.81
C GLY A 798 -8.64 15.68 -16.18
N ARG A 799 -7.79 15.83 -17.21
CA ARG A 799 -7.96 15.20 -18.52
C ARG A 799 -7.70 13.69 -18.45
N ALA A 800 -6.65 13.26 -17.76
CA ALA A 800 -6.32 11.86 -17.52
C ALA A 800 -7.45 11.17 -16.73
N SER A 801 -7.97 11.80 -15.68
CA SER A 801 -9.12 11.31 -14.91
C SER A 801 -10.39 11.17 -15.77
N LYS A 802 -10.64 12.13 -16.68
CA LYS A 802 -11.75 12.02 -17.65
C LYS A 802 -11.53 10.93 -18.68
N LEU A 803 -10.30 10.79 -19.19
CA LEU A 803 -9.92 9.72 -20.11
C LEU A 803 -9.97 8.35 -19.43
N GLU A 804 -9.63 8.25 -18.15
CA GLU A 804 -9.71 7.01 -17.36
C GLU A 804 -11.16 6.64 -17.05
N LEU A 805 -12.02 7.60 -16.70
CA LEU A 805 -13.47 7.36 -16.60
C LEU A 805 -14.08 6.95 -17.95
N GLN A 806 -13.60 7.49 -19.07
CA GLN A 806 -13.97 7.04 -20.40
C GLN A 806 -13.39 5.64 -20.73
N ARG A 807 -12.15 5.35 -20.31
CA ARG A 807 -11.49 4.05 -20.49
C ARG A 807 -12.27 2.97 -19.74
N VAL A 808 -12.58 3.18 -18.46
CA VAL A 808 -13.38 2.28 -17.62
C VAL A 808 -14.83 2.16 -18.12
N ALA A 809 -15.44 3.22 -18.64
CA ALA A 809 -16.75 3.14 -19.29
C ALA A 809 -16.70 2.26 -20.56
N MET A 810 -15.69 2.45 -21.40
CA MET A 810 -15.45 1.67 -22.61
C MET A 810 -15.01 0.23 -22.30
N GLU A 811 -14.31 -0.04 -21.19
CA GLU A 811 -14.09 -1.40 -20.66
C GLU A 811 -15.41 -2.03 -20.19
N GLY A 812 -16.30 -1.24 -19.58
CA GLY A 812 -17.65 -1.65 -19.24
C GLY A 812 -18.50 -2.01 -20.46
N ASP A 813 -18.39 -1.26 -21.56
CA ASP A 813 -19.05 -1.58 -22.83
C ASP A 813 -18.35 -2.73 -23.57
N LEU A 814 -17.03 -2.82 -23.54
CA LEU A 814 -16.26 -3.91 -24.14
C LEU A 814 -16.52 -5.23 -23.43
N THR A 815 -16.63 -5.24 -22.10
CA THR A 815 -17.04 -6.44 -21.33
C THR A 815 -18.50 -6.82 -21.59
N ARG A 816 -19.43 -5.85 -21.69
CA ARG A 816 -20.80 -6.10 -22.16
C ARG A 816 -20.82 -6.71 -23.57
N LEU A 817 -20.03 -6.18 -24.50
CA LEU A 817 -19.91 -6.68 -25.87
C LEU A 817 -19.21 -8.04 -25.93
N GLN A 818 -18.22 -8.32 -25.07
CA GLN A 818 -17.61 -9.64 -24.93
C GLN A 818 -18.59 -10.67 -24.37
N MET A 819 -19.41 -10.33 -23.38
CA MET A 819 -20.47 -11.21 -22.90
C MET A 819 -21.50 -11.48 -24.00
N ALA A 820 -21.97 -10.44 -24.70
CA ALA A 820 -22.88 -10.59 -25.83
C ALA A 820 -22.25 -11.42 -26.98
N LEU A 821 -20.95 -11.26 -27.25
CA LEU A 821 -20.22 -12.07 -28.22
C LEU A 821 -20.11 -13.53 -27.75
N GLN A 822 -19.78 -13.79 -26.49
CA GLN A 822 -19.74 -15.15 -25.92
C GLN A 822 -21.13 -15.82 -25.94
N GLU A 823 -22.21 -15.08 -25.73
CA GLU A 823 -23.59 -15.55 -25.91
C GLU A 823 -23.88 -15.86 -27.39
N LYS A 824 -23.41 -15.04 -28.33
CA LYS A 824 -23.49 -15.35 -29.78
C LYS A 824 -22.64 -16.54 -30.16
N ASP A 825 -21.42 -16.68 -29.65
CA ASP A 825 -20.54 -17.83 -29.90
C ASP A 825 -21.09 -19.11 -29.27
N CYS A 826 -21.78 -19.01 -28.12
CA CYS A 826 -22.52 -20.13 -27.54
C CYS A 826 -23.72 -20.49 -28.41
N SER A 827 -24.47 -19.51 -28.91
CA SER A 827 -25.58 -19.71 -29.84
C SER A 827 -25.11 -20.32 -31.17
N ILE A 828 -23.97 -19.86 -31.71
CA ILE A 828 -23.33 -20.37 -32.92
C ILE A 828 -22.84 -21.79 -32.69
N ARG A 829 -22.20 -22.10 -31.56
CA ARG A 829 -21.82 -23.48 -31.20
C ARG A 829 -23.04 -24.39 -31.09
N GLN A 830 -24.11 -23.99 -30.39
CA GLN A 830 -25.36 -24.77 -30.32
C GLN A 830 -26.00 -24.97 -31.72
N MET A 831 -25.94 -23.97 -32.60
CA MET A 831 -26.44 -24.10 -33.97
C MET A 831 -25.53 -24.94 -34.86
N ALA A 832 -24.21 -24.91 -34.65
CA ALA A 832 -23.23 -25.75 -35.31
C ALA A 832 -23.35 -27.21 -34.85
N GLU A 833 -23.54 -27.48 -33.56
CA GLU A 833 -23.85 -28.80 -33.01
C GLU A 833 -25.19 -29.33 -33.55
N ARG A 834 -26.22 -28.49 -33.67
CA ARG A 834 -27.49 -28.86 -34.33
C ARG A 834 -27.28 -29.20 -35.80
N LEU A 835 -26.51 -28.39 -36.53
CA LEU A 835 -26.21 -28.60 -37.94
C LEU A 835 -25.31 -29.84 -38.15
N GLU A 836 -24.36 -30.11 -37.26
CA GLU A 836 -23.54 -31.32 -37.32
C GLU A 836 -24.37 -32.56 -36.99
N ASN A 837 -25.26 -32.50 -36.00
CA ASN A 837 -26.19 -33.60 -35.72
C ASN A 837 -27.21 -33.81 -36.86
N GLN A 838 -27.64 -32.74 -37.55
CA GLN A 838 -28.42 -32.85 -38.78
C GLN A 838 -27.60 -33.45 -39.93
N ASN A 839 -26.33 -33.08 -40.11
CA ASN A 839 -25.44 -33.67 -41.11
C ASN A 839 -25.15 -35.14 -40.81
N ARG A 840 -24.94 -35.52 -39.55
CA ARG A 840 -24.81 -36.93 -39.09
C ARG A 840 -26.11 -37.71 -39.33
N ALA A 841 -27.27 -37.08 -39.19
CA ALA A 841 -28.55 -37.70 -39.53
C ALA A 841 -28.76 -37.82 -41.06
N LEU A 842 -28.30 -36.83 -41.83
CA LEU A 842 -28.31 -36.86 -43.30
C LEU A 842 -27.37 -37.95 -43.83
N THR A 843 -26.13 -38.04 -43.37
CA THR A 843 -25.22 -39.13 -43.78
C THR A 843 -25.73 -40.50 -43.35
N GLN A 844 -26.35 -40.65 -42.17
CA GLN A 844 -27.05 -41.88 -41.79
C GLN A 844 -28.26 -42.19 -42.69
N LEU A 845 -28.93 -41.19 -43.25
CA LEU A 845 -29.99 -41.38 -44.24
C LEU A 845 -29.42 -41.70 -45.63
N GLU A 846 -28.28 -41.13 -46.01
CA GLU A 846 -27.54 -41.46 -47.24
C GLU A 846 -26.96 -42.88 -47.18
N ASP A 847 -26.42 -43.31 -46.03
CA ASP A 847 -25.99 -44.69 -45.75
C ASP A 847 -27.19 -45.66 -45.84
N ARG A 848 -28.35 -45.27 -45.31
CA ARG A 848 -29.60 -46.05 -45.47
C ARG A 848 -30.06 -46.07 -46.92
N CYS A 849 -29.96 -44.98 -47.65
CA CYS A 849 -30.33 -44.90 -49.08
C CYS A 849 -29.36 -45.67 -49.98
N THR A 850 -28.06 -45.70 -49.68
CA THR A 850 -27.06 -46.50 -50.40
C THR A 850 -27.15 -47.98 -50.04
N ALA A 851 -27.43 -48.31 -48.77
CA ALA A 851 -27.77 -49.68 -48.36
C ALA A 851 -29.07 -50.17 -49.03
N LEU A 852 -30.14 -49.36 -49.03
CA LEU A 852 -31.38 -49.66 -49.75
C LEU A 852 -31.12 -49.81 -51.25
N LYS A 853 -30.34 -48.91 -51.87
CA LYS A 853 -29.93 -49.03 -53.27
C LYS A 853 -29.15 -50.32 -53.52
N SER A 854 -28.24 -50.72 -52.62
CA SER A 854 -27.55 -52.01 -52.70
C SER A 854 -28.52 -53.19 -52.58
N THR A 855 -29.51 -53.15 -51.69
CA THR A 855 -30.55 -54.21 -51.64
C THR A 855 -31.42 -54.22 -52.91
N VAL A 856 -31.74 -53.06 -53.48
CA VAL A 856 -32.48 -52.94 -54.75
C VAL A 856 -31.66 -53.45 -55.92
N ASP A 857 -30.36 -53.17 -55.97
CA ASP A 857 -29.47 -53.64 -57.03
C ASP A 857 -29.14 -55.15 -56.87
N GLN A 858 -29.05 -55.67 -55.65
CA GLN A 858 -29.06 -57.12 -55.37
C GLN A 858 -30.39 -57.78 -55.76
N LEU A 859 -31.53 -57.12 -55.54
CA LEU A 859 -32.84 -57.62 -55.97
C LEU A 859 -32.98 -57.58 -57.49
N LYS A 860 -32.44 -56.57 -58.18
CA LYS A 860 -32.32 -56.55 -59.65
C LYS A 860 -31.41 -57.67 -60.14
N GLU A 861 -30.27 -57.91 -59.50
CA GLU A 861 -29.35 -58.98 -59.88
C GLU A 861 -29.97 -60.37 -59.65
N ARG A 862 -30.71 -60.56 -58.54
CA ARG A 862 -31.52 -61.77 -58.30
C ARG A 862 -32.64 -61.92 -59.31
N LEU A 863 -33.34 -60.84 -59.67
CA LEU A 863 -34.38 -60.83 -60.70
C LEU A 863 -33.79 -61.12 -62.08
N GLN A 864 -32.61 -60.60 -62.39
CA GLN A 864 -31.89 -60.88 -63.64
C GLN A 864 -31.40 -62.33 -63.69
N LYS A 865 -30.86 -62.88 -62.59
CA LYS A 865 -30.53 -64.31 -62.45
C LYS A 865 -31.79 -65.17 -62.59
N SER A 866 -32.91 -64.77 -62.00
CA SER A 866 -34.21 -65.42 -62.14
C SER A 866 -34.69 -65.38 -63.60
N ALA A 867 -34.61 -64.23 -64.27
CA ALA A 867 -35.00 -64.07 -65.67
C ALA A 867 -34.07 -64.85 -66.63
N VAL A 868 -32.77 -64.94 -66.33
CA VAL A 868 -31.83 -65.82 -67.04
C VAL A 868 -32.20 -67.29 -66.82
N SER A 869 -32.52 -67.70 -65.59
CA SER A 869 -33.00 -69.06 -65.34
C SER A 869 -34.36 -69.32 -66.01
N GLU A 870 -35.23 -68.31 -66.14
CA GLU A 870 -36.48 -68.41 -66.87
C GLU A 870 -36.24 -68.51 -68.38
N THR A 871 -35.26 -67.81 -68.96
CA THR A 871 -34.91 -67.97 -70.38
C THR A 871 -34.19 -69.29 -70.65
N GLN A 872 -33.42 -69.82 -69.68
CA GLN A 872 -32.88 -71.18 -69.71
C GLN A 872 -33.99 -72.22 -69.66
N LEU A 873 -34.92 -72.14 -68.69
CA LEU A 873 -36.09 -73.03 -68.60
C LEU A 873 -37.02 -72.90 -69.82
N ARG A 874 -37.22 -71.72 -70.39
CA ARG A 874 -37.92 -71.52 -71.68
C ARG A 874 -37.13 -72.09 -72.87
N GLY A 875 -35.80 -72.18 -72.76
CA GLY A 875 -34.92 -72.87 -73.70
C GLY A 875 -35.07 -74.39 -73.59
N GLU A 876 -35.03 -74.93 -72.38
CA GLU A 876 -35.26 -76.35 -72.06
C GLU A 876 -36.68 -76.78 -72.44
N ILE A 877 -37.70 -75.96 -72.19
CA ILE A 877 -39.08 -76.21 -72.66
C ILE A 877 -39.13 -76.22 -74.20
N LYS A 878 -38.33 -75.39 -74.89
CA LYS A 878 -38.23 -75.44 -76.37
C LYS A 878 -37.47 -76.67 -76.88
N THR A 879 -36.41 -77.14 -76.21
CA THR A 879 -35.73 -78.37 -76.59
C THR A 879 -36.62 -79.58 -76.30
N LEU A 880 -37.28 -79.63 -75.15
CA LEU A 880 -38.27 -80.66 -74.80
C LEU A 880 -39.49 -80.63 -75.75
N GLN A 881 -39.96 -79.46 -76.20
CA GLN A 881 -40.99 -79.37 -77.25
C GLN A 881 -40.50 -79.88 -78.60
N LYS A 882 -39.24 -79.61 -78.96
CA LYS A 882 -38.61 -80.14 -80.17
C LYS A 882 -38.45 -81.66 -80.08
N GLU A 883 -37.91 -82.18 -78.99
CA GLU A 883 -37.78 -83.61 -78.69
C GLU A 883 -39.16 -84.31 -78.66
N LEU A 884 -40.19 -83.67 -78.08
CA LEU A 884 -41.56 -84.18 -78.11
C LEU A 884 -42.14 -84.20 -79.54
N SER A 885 -41.82 -83.20 -80.39
CA SER A 885 -42.22 -83.20 -81.80
C SER A 885 -41.48 -84.26 -82.62
N GLU A 886 -40.17 -84.45 -82.36
CA GLU A 886 -39.34 -85.49 -82.99
C GLU A 886 -39.80 -86.89 -82.55
N GLN A 887 -40.12 -87.07 -81.27
CA GLN A 887 -40.70 -88.30 -80.74
C GLN A 887 -42.15 -88.50 -81.24
N GLY A 888 -42.90 -87.43 -81.52
CA GLY A 888 -44.17 -87.47 -82.23
C GLY A 888 -44.01 -87.99 -83.66
N HIS A 889 -43.02 -87.50 -84.41
CA HIS A 889 -42.67 -88.02 -85.74
C HIS A 889 -42.18 -89.48 -85.69
N CYS A 890 -41.37 -89.86 -84.69
CA CYS A 890 -40.98 -91.26 -84.46
C CYS A 890 -42.18 -92.14 -84.09
N SER A 891 -43.14 -91.62 -83.31
CA SER A 891 -44.37 -92.31 -82.96
C SER A 891 -45.24 -92.53 -84.19
N GLN A 892 -45.44 -91.51 -85.03
CA GLN A 892 -46.17 -91.65 -86.30
C GLN A 892 -45.51 -92.67 -87.23
N ALA A 893 -44.18 -92.61 -87.40
CA ALA A 893 -43.43 -93.57 -88.19
C ALA A 893 -43.48 -95.00 -87.63
N ASN A 894 -43.67 -95.16 -86.32
CA ASN A 894 -43.88 -96.47 -85.69
C ASN A 894 -45.35 -96.93 -85.77
N GLU A 895 -46.32 -96.01 -85.76
CA GLU A 895 -47.73 -96.30 -86.02
C GLU A 895 -47.95 -96.75 -87.47
N ASP A 896 -47.24 -96.17 -88.43
CA ASP A 896 -47.33 -96.57 -89.84
C ASP A 896 -46.62 -97.91 -90.12
N LYS A 897 -45.52 -98.20 -89.40
CA LYS A 897 -44.99 -99.57 -89.29
C LYS A 897 -45.99 -100.53 -88.62
N LEU A 898 -46.70 -100.10 -87.58
CA LEU A 898 -47.70 -100.92 -86.89
C LEU A 898 -48.86 -101.25 -87.83
N LYS A 899 -49.34 -100.30 -88.65
CA LYS A 899 -50.35 -100.53 -89.69
C LYS A 899 -49.87 -101.53 -90.75
N LEU A 900 -48.58 -101.46 -91.13
CA LEU A 900 -47.96 -102.43 -92.04
C LEU A 900 -47.88 -103.83 -91.42
N VAL A 901 -47.48 -103.93 -90.15
CA VAL A 901 -47.45 -105.19 -89.40
C VAL A 901 -48.86 -105.75 -89.18
N GLN A 902 -49.86 -104.90 -88.86
CA GLN A 902 -51.26 -105.31 -88.72
C GLN A 902 -51.82 -105.89 -90.03
N LYS A 903 -51.47 -105.34 -91.20
CA LYS A 903 -51.80 -105.96 -92.49
C LYS A 903 -51.16 -107.34 -92.64
N SER A 904 -49.89 -107.51 -92.25
CA SER A 904 -49.22 -108.82 -92.28
C SER A 904 -49.79 -109.83 -91.27
N LEU A 905 -50.28 -109.34 -90.12
CA LEU A 905 -50.96 -110.14 -89.11
C LEU A 905 -52.33 -110.60 -89.63
N GLN A 906 -53.11 -109.73 -90.28
CA GLN A 906 -54.39 -110.10 -90.88
C GLN A 906 -54.26 -111.22 -91.93
N THR A 907 -53.17 -111.23 -92.73
CA THR A 907 -52.88 -112.37 -93.61
C THR A 907 -52.60 -113.65 -92.83
N ALA A 908 -51.78 -113.59 -91.77
CA ALA A 908 -51.48 -114.76 -90.93
C ALA A 908 -52.67 -115.25 -90.08
N GLU A 909 -53.59 -114.37 -89.70
CA GLU A 909 -54.82 -114.73 -88.96
C GLU A 909 -55.83 -115.47 -89.85
N ASN A 910 -55.88 -115.15 -91.15
CA ASN A 910 -56.66 -115.92 -92.12
C ASN A 910 -56.08 -117.33 -92.31
N GLU A 911 -54.75 -117.47 -92.38
CA GLU A 911 -54.08 -118.78 -92.40
C GLU A 911 -54.34 -119.55 -91.10
N LYS A 912 -54.29 -118.88 -89.94
CA LYS A 912 -54.60 -119.49 -88.63
C LYS A 912 -56.04 -119.99 -88.55
N ARG A 913 -57.02 -119.26 -89.09
CA ARG A 913 -58.44 -119.70 -89.12
C ARG A 913 -58.60 -121.09 -89.75
N ILE A 914 -58.00 -121.27 -90.93
CA ILE A 914 -57.99 -122.53 -91.70
C ILE A 914 -57.34 -123.69 -90.90
N LEU A 915 -56.46 -123.39 -89.95
CA LEU A 915 -55.85 -124.37 -89.04
C LEU A 915 -56.70 -124.63 -87.79
N THR A 916 -57.40 -123.63 -87.22
CA THR A 916 -58.30 -123.84 -86.06
C THR A 916 -59.55 -124.64 -86.39
N GLU A 917 -60.12 -124.47 -87.58
CA GLU A 917 -61.26 -125.29 -88.05
C GLU A 917 -60.92 -126.80 -88.11
N ARG A 918 -59.64 -127.14 -88.24
CA ARG A 918 -59.15 -128.53 -88.14
C ARG A 918 -59.03 -129.01 -86.69
N LEU A 919 -58.71 -128.12 -85.74
CA LEU A 919 -58.46 -128.47 -84.34
C LEU A 919 -59.74 -128.75 -83.55
N ASP A 920 -60.79 -127.95 -83.75
CA ASP A 920 -62.04 -128.09 -82.97
C ASP A 920 -62.72 -129.44 -83.23
N SER A 921 -62.52 -130.01 -84.43
CA SER A 921 -62.95 -131.37 -84.81
C SER A 921 -62.36 -132.49 -83.92
N ALA A 922 -61.25 -132.22 -83.22
CA ALA A 922 -60.60 -133.17 -82.33
C ALA A 922 -61.02 -133.01 -80.85
N GLN A 923 -61.40 -131.80 -80.40
CA GLN A 923 -61.65 -131.52 -78.98
C GLN A 923 -63.00 -132.05 -78.46
N THR A 924 -64.00 -132.18 -79.33
CA THR A 924 -65.31 -132.75 -79.01
C THR A 924 -65.19 -134.13 -78.34
N ASN A 925 -64.20 -134.93 -78.77
CA ASN A 925 -63.96 -136.30 -78.33
C ASN A 925 -63.45 -136.43 -76.87
N LEU A 926 -63.15 -135.33 -76.17
CA LEU A 926 -62.49 -135.36 -74.86
C LEU A 926 -63.43 -135.01 -73.68
N ASN A 927 -64.48 -134.23 -73.91
CA ASN A 927 -65.28 -133.66 -72.81
C ASN A 927 -66.21 -134.66 -72.09
N GLU A 928 -66.51 -135.81 -72.69
CA GLU A 928 -67.43 -136.80 -72.11
C GLU A 928 -66.87 -137.50 -70.87
N LEU A 929 -65.54 -137.56 -70.73
CA LEU A 929 -64.84 -138.26 -69.65
C LEU A 929 -64.91 -137.58 -68.26
N ARG A 930 -65.33 -136.30 -68.18
CA ARG A 930 -65.07 -135.45 -67.00
C ARG A 930 -66.13 -135.44 -65.89
N ARG A 931 -67.33 -135.99 -66.10
CA ARG A 931 -68.50 -135.74 -65.22
C ARG A 931 -68.54 -136.51 -63.89
N SER A 932 -67.59 -137.40 -63.60
CA SER A 932 -67.75 -138.44 -62.54
C SER A 932 -67.29 -138.07 -61.11
N GLN A 933 -66.69 -136.89 -60.88
CA GLN A 933 -65.77 -136.71 -59.73
C GLN A 933 -66.33 -135.99 -58.48
N GLN A 934 -67.47 -135.29 -58.56
CA GLN A 934 -67.77 -134.15 -57.65
C GLN A 934 -68.32 -134.47 -56.23
N ALA A 935 -68.74 -135.69 -55.92
CA ALA A 935 -69.87 -135.90 -54.98
C ALA A 935 -69.56 -136.20 -53.49
N GLN A 936 -68.43 -135.77 -52.89
CA GLN A 936 -67.92 -136.38 -51.63
C GLN A 936 -67.31 -135.45 -50.53
N LEU A 937 -67.70 -134.17 -50.39
CA LEU A 937 -66.95 -133.20 -49.53
C LEU A 937 -67.52 -132.87 -48.12
N ASP A 938 -68.83 -132.89 -47.89
CA ASP A 938 -69.47 -131.94 -46.94
C ASP A 938 -69.68 -132.44 -45.48
N GLY A 939 -68.65 -133.01 -44.83
CA GLY A 939 -68.79 -133.81 -43.59
C GLY A 939 -68.89 -133.09 -42.21
N ASN A 940 -67.75 -132.65 -41.65
CA ASN A 940 -67.45 -132.86 -40.21
C ASN A 940 -67.41 -131.64 -39.26
N GLN A 941 -68.01 -130.49 -39.59
CA GLN A 941 -67.63 -129.18 -39.00
C GLN A 941 -68.30 -128.72 -37.68
N ARG A 942 -69.09 -129.54 -36.96
CA ARG A 942 -70.19 -129.03 -36.08
C ARG A 942 -70.01 -129.01 -34.54
N LEU A 943 -68.97 -129.57 -33.94
CA LEU A 943 -69.14 -130.25 -32.64
C LEU A 943 -69.48 -129.44 -31.37
N GLN A 944 -68.70 -128.42 -30.94
CA GLN A 944 -68.78 -127.93 -29.55
C GLN A 944 -68.53 -126.42 -29.37
N GLU A 945 -69.39 -125.75 -28.57
CA GLU A 945 -69.30 -124.32 -28.16
C GLU A 945 -69.67 -124.12 -26.66
N GLN A 946 -69.63 -125.16 -25.81
CA GLN A 946 -70.52 -125.27 -24.63
C GLN A 946 -69.93 -125.00 -23.22
N VAL A 947 -68.69 -124.52 -23.05
CA VAL A 947 -67.93 -124.72 -21.79
C VAL A 947 -67.91 -123.52 -20.81
N THR A 948 -68.41 -122.34 -21.17
CA THR A 948 -67.95 -121.06 -20.57
C THR A 948 -68.64 -120.51 -19.31
N ASP A 949 -69.82 -121.00 -18.91
CA ASP A 949 -70.76 -120.12 -18.17
C ASP A 949 -70.77 -120.22 -16.62
N LEU A 950 -70.02 -121.15 -16.01
CA LEU A 950 -70.32 -121.59 -14.62
C LEU A 950 -69.60 -120.86 -13.46
N GLU A 951 -68.50 -120.13 -13.69
CA GLU A 951 -67.57 -119.80 -12.59
C GLU A 951 -67.96 -118.58 -11.71
N VAL A 952 -68.89 -117.73 -12.17
CA VAL A 952 -69.11 -116.38 -11.60
C VAL A 952 -69.76 -116.36 -10.20
N GLN A 953 -70.45 -117.42 -9.77
CA GLN A 953 -71.35 -117.37 -8.60
C GLN A 953 -70.67 -117.44 -7.22
N ARG A 954 -69.36 -117.74 -7.13
CA ARG A 954 -68.72 -118.18 -5.88
C ARG A 954 -68.40 -117.07 -4.85
N SER A 955 -68.30 -115.81 -5.26
CA SER A 955 -67.67 -114.74 -4.46
C SER A 955 -68.44 -114.24 -3.23
N ALA A 956 -69.67 -114.69 -3.00
CA ALA A 956 -70.58 -114.09 -2.01
C ALA A 956 -70.51 -114.65 -0.58
N LEU A 957 -69.79 -115.75 -0.32
CA LEU A 957 -70.06 -116.61 0.87
C LEU A 957 -69.03 -116.56 2.01
N GLU A 958 -67.78 -116.15 1.81
CA GLU A 958 -66.70 -116.42 2.79
C GLU A 958 -66.55 -115.34 3.90
N SER A 959 -67.47 -114.37 3.99
CA SER A 959 -67.45 -113.31 5.02
C SER A 959 -67.82 -113.78 6.46
N GLN A 960 -68.05 -115.07 6.71
CA GLN A 960 -68.66 -115.56 7.95
C GLN A 960 -67.77 -116.41 8.88
N LEU A 961 -66.56 -116.83 8.48
CA LEU A 961 -65.73 -117.74 9.29
C LEU A 961 -64.37 -117.14 9.69
N ARG A 962 -64.35 -116.49 10.87
CA ARG A 962 -63.14 -116.05 11.58
C ARG A 962 -62.95 -116.73 12.95
N ILE A 963 -63.59 -117.89 13.16
CA ILE A 963 -63.54 -118.65 14.42
C ILE A 963 -63.38 -120.14 14.09
N ALA A 964 -62.34 -120.76 14.67
CA ALA A 964 -61.96 -122.18 14.56
C ALA A 964 -61.57 -122.67 13.14
N LYS A 965 -60.55 -123.51 12.96
CA LYS A 965 -59.42 -123.95 13.82
C LYS A 965 -58.25 -124.24 12.86
N TRP A 966 -57.02 -123.79 13.13
CA TRP A 966 -56.05 -124.50 13.97
C TRP A 966 -55.81 -125.95 13.51
N ASN A 967 -54.75 -126.16 12.70
CA ASN A 967 -53.65 -127.10 12.96
C ASN A 967 -52.50 -126.72 11.99
N GLN A 968 -51.30 -126.38 12.48
CA GLN A 968 -50.25 -127.26 13.03
C GLN A 968 -49.58 -128.09 11.92
N GLU A 969 -48.26 -128.09 11.66
CA GLU A 969 -47.00 -127.99 12.44
C GLU A 969 -46.22 -129.29 12.17
N SER A 970 -44.91 -129.19 11.84
CA SER A 970 -43.86 -130.22 12.01
C SER A 970 -42.55 -129.72 11.36
N GLY A 971 -41.35 -129.87 11.93
CA GLY A 971 -40.98 -130.32 13.29
C GLY A 971 -39.48 -130.67 13.42
N GLY A 972 -38.82 -130.28 14.53
CA GLY A 972 -37.41 -130.57 14.88
C GLY A 972 -36.34 -129.86 14.00
N ASP A 973 -35.03 -129.80 14.31
CA ASP A 973 -34.18 -130.04 15.51
C ASP A 973 -32.70 -129.72 15.07
N LYS A 974 -31.64 -129.42 15.84
CA LYS A 974 -31.31 -129.17 17.27
C LYS A 974 -29.82 -128.65 17.34
N ASP A 975 -29.18 -128.14 18.40
CA ASP A 975 -29.53 -127.73 19.80
C ASP A 975 -28.46 -126.70 20.35
N LEU A 976 -28.46 -126.45 21.68
CA LEU A 976 -27.41 -125.89 22.59
C LEU A 976 -25.95 -125.83 22.04
N THR A 977 -25.09 -124.82 22.27
CA THR A 977 -24.99 -123.69 23.26
C THR A 977 -23.93 -122.67 22.72
N ASN A 978 -23.60 -121.48 23.27
CA ASN A 978 -23.89 -120.73 24.51
C ASN A 978 -23.78 -119.19 24.27
N GLY A 979 -23.91 -118.34 25.31
CA GLY A 979 -23.88 -116.87 25.25
C GLY A 979 -22.52 -116.15 25.45
N ASN A 980 -22.50 -114.82 25.68
CA ASN A 980 -23.64 -113.94 25.99
C ASN A 980 -23.41 -112.43 25.71
N GLY A 981 -24.40 -111.77 25.07
CA GLY A 981 -24.79 -110.34 25.19
C GLY A 981 -23.81 -109.23 24.78
N GLY A 982 -24.22 -108.07 24.23
CA GLY A 982 -25.53 -107.56 23.78
C GLY A 982 -25.34 -106.09 23.33
N GLY A 983 -25.86 -105.62 22.19
CA GLY A 983 -27.21 -105.01 22.05
C GLY A 983 -27.14 -103.47 22.27
N ASN A 984 -27.90 -102.57 21.61
CA ASN A 984 -28.86 -102.57 20.49
C ASN A 984 -28.58 -101.28 19.66
N GLY A 985 -29.18 -101.00 18.49
CA GLY A 985 -30.14 -101.71 17.63
C GLY A 985 -30.08 -101.07 16.23
N GLU A 986 -30.30 -101.84 15.17
CA GLU A 986 -31.59 -101.93 14.44
C GLU A 986 -31.71 -100.90 13.28
N GLU A 987 -32.19 -101.26 12.08
CA GLU A 987 -32.21 -102.55 11.35
C GLU A 987 -32.27 -102.16 9.84
N GLU A 988 -31.37 -102.65 8.98
CA GLU A 988 -31.50 -103.89 8.20
C GLU A 988 -32.42 -103.76 6.95
N LEU A 989 -31.74 -103.46 5.83
CA LEU A 989 -31.94 -104.00 4.48
C LEU A 989 -33.34 -104.03 3.80
N SER A 990 -33.30 -103.61 2.54
CA SER A 990 -33.65 -104.53 1.44
C SER A 990 -32.67 -104.43 0.26
N ARG A 991 -31.52 -105.10 0.43
CA ARG A 991 -30.64 -105.55 -0.67
C ARG A 991 -31.37 -106.58 -1.54
N GLN A 992 -31.17 -106.49 -2.86
CA GLN A 992 -30.96 -107.54 -3.88
C GLN A 992 -31.28 -106.93 -5.27
N LEU A 993 -30.72 -107.31 -6.42
CA LEU A 993 -29.98 -108.50 -6.87
C LEU A 993 -29.00 -108.00 -7.99
N LYS A 994 -27.68 -108.22 -7.97
CA LYS A 994 -26.93 -109.37 -8.56
C LYS A 994 -27.55 -109.88 -9.88
N SER A 995 -26.83 -110.11 -10.98
CA SER A 995 -25.46 -110.67 -11.17
C SER A 995 -24.83 -110.16 -12.50
N SER A 996 -23.59 -110.46 -12.91
CA SER A 996 -22.49 -111.27 -12.33
C SER A 996 -21.11 -110.71 -12.78
N GLN A 997 -20.03 -111.35 -12.31
CA GLN A 997 -18.65 -111.44 -12.84
C GLN A 997 -18.07 -110.27 -13.70
N ARG A 998 -16.95 -109.62 -13.33
CA ARG A 998 -15.57 -110.18 -13.18
C ARG A 998 -15.08 -110.78 -14.52
N GLU A 999 -13.84 -110.57 -14.96
CA GLU A 999 -12.63 -110.74 -14.15
C GLU A 999 -11.57 -109.63 -14.24
N LYS A 1000 -10.61 -109.74 -13.31
CA LYS A 1000 -9.48 -108.85 -13.12
C LYS A 1000 -8.32 -109.30 -14.01
N SER A 1001 -7.74 -108.36 -14.75
CA SER A 1001 -6.29 -108.27 -15.02
C SER A 1001 -5.51 -109.59 -15.16
N GLU A 1002 -5.43 -110.14 -16.38
CA GLU A 1002 -4.38 -111.10 -16.73
C GLU A 1002 -3.48 -110.59 -17.86
N LEU A 1003 -2.19 -110.91 -17.74
CA LEU A 1003 -1.22 -111.02 -18.83
C LEU A 1003 -1.18 -109.81 -19.80
N ARG A 1004 -0.52 -108.71 -19.43
CA ARG A 1004 0.95 -108.56 -19.51
C ARG A 1004 1.59 -109.33 -20.68
N SER A 1005 2.52 -108.66 -21.37
CA SER A 1005 3.64 -109.35 -22.03
C SER A 1005 3.29 -110.36 -23.14
N LYS A 1006 2.23 -110.12 -23.92
CA LYS A 1006 2.23 -110.50 -25.36
C LYS A 1006 3.09 -109.51 -26.16
N LEU A 1007 4.33 -109.39 -25.69
CA LEU A 1007 5.44 -108.60 -26.23
C LEU A 1007 6.10 -109.43 -27.35
N GLN A 1008 6.88 -108.78 -28.20
CA GLN A 1008 8.05 -109.40 -28.85
C GLN A 1008 7.82 -110.55 -29.85
N THR A 1009 6.97 -110.37 -30.85
CA THR A 1009 7.17 -110.93 -32.22
C THR A 1009 6.16 -110.35 -33.21
N LEU A 1010 6.52 -110.26 -34.50
CA LEU A 1010 5.65 -109.76 -35.59
C LEU A 1010 5.27 -108.26 -35.48
N GLN A 1011 6.14 -107.25 -35.48
CA GLN A 1011 7.59 -107.09 -35.76
C GLN A 1011 8.24 -108.03 -36.82
N ASP A 1012 8.75 -107.41 -37.89
CA ASP A 1012 9.52 -107.99 -39.01
C ASP A 1012 8.75 -108.60 -40.20
N LYS A 1013 7.88 -107.77 -40.81
CA LYS A 1013 7.53 -107.68 -42.27
C LYS A 1013 6.36 -106.67 -42.42
N VAL A 1014 6.53 -105.39 -42.75
CA VAL A 1014 7.67 -104.58 -43.24
C VAL A 1014 8.12 -104.88 -44.68
N LYS A 1015 7.71 -106.00 -45.28
CA LYS A 1015 7.97 -106.33 -46.69
C LYS A 1015 6.71 -107.01 -47.25
N GLN A 1016 6.17 -106.63 -48.42
CA GLN A 1016 6.75 -105.79 -49.49
C GLN A 1016 5.62 -105.18 -50.33
N LEU A 1017 5.94 -104.20 -51.21
CA LEU A 1017 5.03 -103.53 -52.16
C LEU A 1017 4.05 -102.55 -51.47
N GLU A 1018 4.10 -101.23 -51.65
CA GLU A 1018 4.69 -100.38 -52.71
C GLU A 1018 4.12 -100.64 -54.11
N CYS A 1019 3.10 -99.86 -54.51
CA CYS A 1019 2.92 -99.27 -55.85
C CYS A 1019 1.59 -98.48 -55.95
N ASP A 1020 1.69 -97.17 -56.18
CA ASP A 1020 0.88 -96.32 -57.09
C ASP A 1020 -0.55 -96.75 -57.50
N ARG A 1021 -1.59 -95.88 -57.53
CA ARG A 1021 -1.59 -94.40 -57.54
C ARG A 1021 -3.00 -93.80 -57.37
N LYS A 1022 -3.06 -92.59 -56.78
CA LYS A 1022 -4.09 -91.52 -56.99
C LYS A 1022 -5.58 -91.90 -56.94
N SER A 1023 -6.23 -91.69 -55.78
CA SER A 1023 -7.58 -91.12 -55.74
C SER A 1023 -7.87 -90.37 -54.42
N LYS A 1024 -8.20 -89.08 -54.56
CA LYS A 1024 -9.05 -88.23 -53.71
C LYS A 1024 -8.90 -88.22 -52.16
N PHE A 1025 -8.65 -86.98 -51.68
CA PHE A 1025 -9.14 -86.37 -50.44
C PHE A 1025 -8.49 -86.70 -49.09
N SER A 1026 -8.48 -85.66 -48.23
CA SER A 1026 -7.86 -85.59 -46.90
C SER A 1026 -6.32 -85.65 -46.86
N GLY A 1027 -5.75 -85.16 -45.76
CA GLY A 1027 -4.31 -85.18 -45.47
C GLY A 1027 -3.57 -83.84 -45.70
N GLY A 1028 -2.83 -83.40 -44.67
CA GLY A 1028 -1.77 -82.39 -44.79
C GLY A 1028 -0.39 -83.03 -44.98
N ASN A 1029 0.67 -82.36 -44.51
CA ASN A 1029 2.09 -82.56 -44.86
C ASN A 1029 2.40 -82.03 -46.29
N ALA A 1030 3.63 -81.71 -46.68
CA ALA A 1030 4.97 -81.93 -46.10
C ALA A 1030 5.80 -80.61 -46.19
N TYR A 1031 6.63 -80.24 -45.21
CA TYR A 1031 8.00 -80.73 -44.90
C TYR A 1031 9.11 -80.27 -45.87
N ASP A 1032 10.18 -79.73 -45.27
CA ASP A 1032 11.58 -79.59 -45.72
C ASP A 1032 11.98 -79.27 -47.18
N ARG A 1033 12.56 -78.07 -47.34
CA ARG A 1033 14.03 -77.87 -47.51
C ARG A 1033 14.73 -78.63 -48.66
N ALA A 1034 14.87 -77.95 -49.81
CA ALA A 1034 15.98 -78.17 -50.75
C ALA A 1034 16.43 -76.87 -51.45
N GLU A 1035 17.57 -76.36 -51.00
CA GLU A 1035 18.65 -75.66 -51.72
C GLU A 1035 18.39 -74.78 -52.96
N LYS A 1036 18.96 -73.55 -52.93
CA LYS A 1036 19.98 -73.15 -53.91
C LYS A 1036 20.90 -72.00 -53.44
N SER A 1037 22.21 -72.27 -53.48
CA SER A 1037 23.35 -71.35 -53.61
C SER A 1037 23.56 -70.14 -52.67
N ASN A 1038 24.53 -70.32 -51.75
CA ASN A 1038 25.83 -69.62 -51.73
C ASN A 1038 25.98 -68.20 -51.09
N SER A 1039 27.14 -68.00 -50.43
CA SER A 1039 27.82 -66.72 -50.10
C SER A 1039 27.52 -65.91 -48.81
N PHE A 1040 28.21 -66.30 -47.72
CA PHE A 1040 29.18 -65.46 -46.95
C PHE A 1040 28.74 -64.39 -45.90
N TYR A 1041 29.04 -64.71 -44.61
CA TYR A 1041 29.47 -63.84 -43.47
C TYR A 1041 28.50 -62.94 -42.65
N GLY A 1042 28.67 -62.97 -41.31
CA GLY A 1042 28.41 -61.86 -40.39
C GLY A 1042 27.36 -62.06 -39.27
N GLY A 1043 27.77 -61.93 -37.99
CA GLY A 1043 26.89 -61.81 -36.81
C GLY A 1043 27.45 -60.77 -35.82
N ALA A 1044 26.89 -60.49 -34.63
CA ALA A 1044 25.71 -61.04 -33.93
C ALA A 1044 25.26 -60.12 -32.74
N ALA A 1045 24.18 -60.51 -32.04
CA ALA A 1045 23.76 -60.16 -30.66
C ALA A 1045 23.13 -58.78 -30.32
N GLU A 1046 21.96 -58.82 -29.65
CA GLU A 1046 21.62 -58.07 -28.41
C GLU A 1046 20.22 -58.45 -27.83
N SER A 1047 20.02 -58.37 -26.49
CA SER A 1047 18.77 -58.05 -25.74
C SER A 1047 18.97 -58.22 -24.21
N GLY A 1048 18.06 -57.72 -23.35
CA GLY A 1048 18.17 -57.74 -21.87
C GLY A 1048 16.83 -57.73 -21.09
N GLU A 1049 16.87 -57.26 -19.82
CA GLU A 1049 15.76 -57.19 -18.80
C GLU A 1049 15.37 -58.58 -18.18
N PHE A 1050 15.20 -58.83 -16.85
CA PHE A 1050 14.57 -58.18 -15.66
C PHE A 1050 13.09 -58.60 -15.42
N ASP A 1051 12.60 -58.93 -14.21
CA ASP A 1051 13.22 -59.09 -12.86
C ASP A 1051 12.35 -59.96 -11.88
N SER A 1052 12.91 -60.28 -10.69
CA SER A 1052 12.24 -60.48 -9.37
C SER A 1052 11.65 -61.83 -8.90
N ASN A 1053 12.22 -62.30 -7.78
CA ASN A 1053 11.57 -62.86 -6.57
C ASN A 1053 10.96 -64.29 -6.54
N ARG A 1054 11.57 -65.23 -5.76
CA ARG A 1054 10.89 -66.03 -4.69
C ARG A 1054 11.77 -67.07 -3.93
N TYR A 1055 11.65 -67.04 -2.60
CA TYR A 1055 11.64 -68.15 -1.62
C TYR A 1055 12.83 -69.12 -1.42
N ASP A 1056 12.77 -69.83 -0.28
CA ASP A 1056 13.84 -70.60 0.39
C ASP A 1056 13.97 -72.07 -0.08
N VAL A 1057 15.13 -72.68 0.20
CA VAL A 1057 15.62 -74.05 -0.12
C VAL A 1057 14.72 -74.95 -1.01
N GLY A 1058 15.16 -75.27 -2.24
CA GLY A 1058 14.48 -76.35 -2.99
C GLY A 1058 14.87 -76.65 -4.45
N GLY A 1059 16.12 -77.01 -4.75
CA GLY A 1059 16.45 -78.04 -5.76
C GLY A 1059 15.89 -77.96 -7.20
N GLY A 1060 16.37 -77.01 -8.00
CA GLY A 1060 16.81 -77.19 -9.40
C GLY A 1060 15.82 -77.57 -10.53
N ASN A 1061 16.05 -76.98 -11.73
CA ASN A 1061 16.46 -77.72 -12.93
C ASN A 1061 16.93 -76.76 -14.05
N ALA A 1062 17.93 -77.18 -14.84
CA ALA A 1062 18.42 -76.60 -16.13
C ALA A 1062 18.81 -75.09 -16.18
N GLY A 1063 19.92 -74.68 -16.78
CA GLY A 1063 21.01 -75.42 -17.44
C GLY A 1063 22.23 -74.50 -17.70
N GLY A 1064 23.39 -75.06 -18.04
CA GLY A 1064 24.65 -74.30 -18.26
C GLY A 1064 24.78 -73.68 -19.65
N GLY A 1065 25.86 -72.96 -19.99
CA GLY A 1065 27.03 -72.57 -19.18
C GLY A 1065 28.38 -72.75 -19.89
N SER A 1066 29.34 -71.85 -19.64
CA SER A 1066 30.75 -71.85 -20.15
C SER A 1066 30.92 -71.57 -21.67
N PHE A 1067 31.99 -70.96 -22.21
CA PHE A 1067 33.33 -70.53 -21.72
C PHE A 1067 33.58 -69.04 -22.12
N ASN A 1068 34.32 -68.18 -21.39
CA ASN A 1068 35.79 -68.07 -21.24
C ASN A 1068 36.55 -67.82 -22.58
N CYS A 1069 37.52 -66.90 -22.75
CA CYS A 1069 38.12 -65.78 -21.99
C CYS A 1069 39.09 -64.99 -22.94
N GLY A 1070 39.63 -63.79 -22.68
CA GLY A 1070 39.47 -62.80 -21.59
C GLY A 1070 40.66 -61.80 -21.53
N LEU A 1071 40.40 -60.52 -21.22
CA LEU A 1071 41.36 -59.39 -21.05
C LEU A 1071 40.75 -58.40 -20.03
N ASP A 1072 41.47 -57.75 -19.11
CA ASP A 1072 42.84 -57.97 -18.62
C ASP A 1072 42.89 -57.59 -17.12
N HIS A 1073 43.22 -58.54 -16.24
CA HIS A 1073 43.02 -58.37 -14.79
C HIS A 1073 43.95 -57.31 -14.18
N SER A 1074 45.15 -57.14 -14.75
CA SER A 1074 46.14 -56.14 -14.31
C SER A 1074 45.61 -54.71 -14.46
N VAL A 1075 44.89 -54.43 -15.55
CA VAL A 1075 44.32 -53.09 -15.82
C VAL A 1075 43.25 -52.77 -14.78
N ILE A 1076 42.32 -53.71 -14.52
CA ILE A 1076 41.26 -53.52 -13.52
C ILE A 1076 41.83 -53.35 -12.11
N GLU A 1077 42.87 -54.10 -11.74
CA GLU A 1077 43.55 -53.86 -10.46
C GLU A 1077 44.26 -52.50 -10.41
N GLN A 1078 44.88 -52.06 -11.50
CA GLN A 1078 45.59 -50.79 -11.57
C GLN A 1078 44.62 -49.60 -11.52
N GLU A 1079 43.51 -49.65 -12.25
CA GLU A 1079 42.39 -48.72 -12.10
C GLU A 1079 41.80 -48.76 -10.68
N THR A 1080 41.70 -49.93 -10.06
CA THR A 1080 41.25 -50.05 -8.66
C THR A 1080 42.24 -49.43 -7.68
N ARG A 1081 43.56 -49.50 -7.93
CA ARG A 1081 44.60 -48.81 -7.14
C ARG A 1081 44.54 -47.31 -7.35
N ASP A 1082 44.41 -46.84 -8.59
CA ASP A 1082 44.34 -45.42 -8.92
C ASP A 1082 43.03 -44.79 -8.46
N LEU A 1083 41.90 -45.50 -8.50
CA LEU A 1083 40.64 -45.08 -7.89
C LEU A 1083 40.74 -45.01 -6.37
N ARG A 1084 41.40 -45.98 -5.70
CA ARG A 1084 41.67 -45.90 -4.25
C ARG A 1084 42.61 -44.76 -3.88
N LEU A 1085 43.61 -44.46 -4.71
CA LEU A 1085 44.49 -43.29 -4.54
C LEU A 1085 43.73 -41.98 -4.80
N LYS A 1086 42.82 -41.95 -5.78
CA LYS A 1086 41.97 -40.79 -6.09
C LYS A 1086 40.93 -40.53 -5.01
N VAL A 1087 40.31 -41.58 -4.46
CA VAL A 1087 39.47 -41.53 -3.26
C VAL A 1087 40.28 -41.00 -2.08
N ARG A 1088 41.44 -41.58 -1.74
CA ARG A 1088 42.30 -41.05 -0.67
C ARG A 1088 42.71 -39.59 -0.88
N ARG A 1089 43.02 -39.19 -2.11
CA ARG A 1089 43.39 -37.80 -2.42
C ARG A 1089 42.20 -36.85 -2.32
N LEU A 1090 40.98 -37.32 -2.61
CA LEU A 1090 39.73 -36.60 -2.37
C LEU A 1090 39.38 -36.56 -0.88
N GLU A 1091 39.61 -37.63 -0.11
CA GLU A 1091 39.48 -37.66 1.36
C GLU A 1091 40.47 -36.69 2.03
N THR A 1092 41.73 -36.64 1.58
CA THR A 1092 42.71 -35.66 2.05
C THR A 1092 42.28 -34.23 1.70
N LEU A 1093 41.84 -33.98 0.46
CA LEU A 1093 41.32 -32.67 0.05
C LEU A 1093 40.03 -32.29 0.81
N LEU A 1094 39.17 -33.26 1.15
CA LEU A 1094 37.99 -33.04 1.98
C LEU A 1094 38.42 -32.63 3.39
N ALA A 1095 39.31 -33.38 4.04
CA ALA A 1095 39.85 -33.06 5.36
C ALA A 1095 40.61 -31.71 5.37
N GLU A 1096 41.35 -31.39 4.30
CA GLU A 1096 41.97 -30.07 4.12
C GLU A 1096 40.90 -28.97 4.02
N LYS A 1097 39.86 -29.15 3.20
CA LYS A 1097 38.75 -28.17 3.06
C LYS A 1097 37.87 -28.07 4.31
N GLU A 1098 37.71 -29.15 5.07
CA GLU A 1098 37.07 -29.16 6.38
C GLU A 1098 37.94 -28.43 7.41
N SER A 1099 39.26 -28.59 7.36
CA SER A 1099 40.19 -27.83 8.21
C SER A 1099 40.26 -26.34 7.81
N GLU A 1100 40.05 -26.00 6.53
CA GLU A 1100 39.91 -24.61 6.07
C GLU A 1100 38.56 -24.04 6.50
N LEU A 1101 37.47 -24.79 6.38
CA LEU A 1101 36.16 -24.42 6.93
C LEU A 1101 36.20 -24.24 8.45
N ALA A 1102 36.95 -25.08 9.18
CA ALA A 1102 37.17 -24.93 10.61
C ALA A 1102 38.00 -23.68 10.93
N ARG A 1103 39.07 -23.40 10.16
CA ARG A 1103 39.89 -22.18 10.30
C ARG A 1103 39.11 -20.91 9.93
N CYS A 1104 38.22 -20.96 8.94
CA CYS A 1104 37.32 -19.86 8.59
C CYS A 1104 36.22 -19.66 9.64
N LYS A 1105 35.60 -20.74 10.14
CA LYS A 1105 34.64 -20.67 11.26
C LYS A 1105 35.28 -20.15 12.55
N ALA A 1106 36.54 -20.49 12.83
CA ALA A 1106 37.30 -19.89 13.93
C ALA A 1106 37.46 -18.37 13.73
N ARG A 1107 38.00 -17.93 12.58
CA ARG A 1107 38.15 -16.50 12.26
C ARG A 1107 36.82 -15.73 12.27
N MET A 1108 35.71 -16.34 11.86
CA MET A 1108 34.38 -15.73 11.97
C MET A 1108 33.87 -15.66 13.41
N ASN A 1109 34.09 -16.69 14.24
CA ASN A 1109 33.75 -16.66 15.67
C ASN A 1109 34.56 -15.60 16.44
N ASP A 1110 35.84 -15.44 16.12
CA ASP A 1110 36.71 -14.45 16.76
C ASP A 1110 36.34 -13.01 16.34
N SER A 1111 35.82 -12.84 15.12
CA SER A 1111 35.23 -11.57 14.66
C SER A 1111 33.86 -11.29 15.31
N ALA A 1112 32.95 -12.29 15.34
CA ALA A 1112 31.59 -12.15 15.88
C ALA A 1112 31.57 -11.78 17.37
N LYS A 1113 32.46 -12.39 18.17
CA LYS A 1113 32.63 -12.09 19.60
C LYS A 1113 33.06 -10.65 19.90
N CYS A 1114 33.49 -9.89 18.89
CA CYS A 1114 33.84 -8.47 18.99
C CYS A 1114 32.71 -7.52 18.50
N HIS A 1115 31.56 -8.04 18.06
CA HIS A 1115 30.43 -7.24 17.54
C HIS A 1115 29.09 -7.51 18.23
N ASP A 1116 28.80 -8.76 18.63
CA ASP A 1116 27.48 -9.13 19.18
C ASP A 1116 27.06 -8.36 20.45
N GLY A 1117 28.02 -7.80 21.19
CA GLY A 1117 27.78 -7.11 22.46
C GLY A 1117 27.21 -5.67 22.37
N LEU A 1118 27.23 -5.02 21.20
CA LEU A 1118 26.79 -3.62 21.07
C LEU A 1118 25.78 -3.38 19.95
N ASP A 1119 25.89 -4.08 18.82
CA ASP A 1119 24.97 -3.85 17.70
C ASP A 1119 23.68 -4.69 17.80
N GLY A 1120 23.70 -5.84 18.48
CA GLY A 1120 22.48 -6.65 18.69
C GLY A 1120 21.37 -5.92 19.45
N ASP A 1121 21.74 -5.09 20.44
CA ASP A 1121 20.79 -4.25 21.18
C ASP A 1121 20.35 -3.02 20.35
N ARG A 1122 21.24 -2.46 19.51
CA ARG A 1122 20.87 -1.40 18.56
C ARG A 1122 19.85 -1.91 17.56
N TYR A 1123 20.07 -3.06 16.92
CA TYR A 1123 19.11 -3.66 15.98
C TYR A 1123 17.76 -3.99 16.64
N ARG A 1124 17.74 -4.54 17.87
CA ARG A 1124 16.48 -4.74 18.60
C ARG A 1124 15.79 -3.41 18.95
N SER A 1125 16.54 -2.37 19.31
CA SER A 1125 15.95 -1.04 19.56
C SER A 1125 15.40 -0.37 18.29
N ALA A 1126 16.08 -0.53 17.15
CA ALA A 1126 15.64 -0.01 15.86
C ALA A 1126 14.41 -0.76 15.33
N GLN A 1127 14.36 -2.09 15.49
CA GLN A 1127 13.17 -2.89 15.18
C GLN A 1127 11.96 -2.45 16.02
N MET A 1128 12.11 -2.35 17.35
CA MET A 1128 11.06 -1.87 18.25
C MET A 1128 10.62 -0.42 17.98
N HIS A 1129 11.46 0.39 17.31
CA HIS A 1129 11.10 1.74 16.87
C HIS A 1129 10.36 1.71 15.53
N ALA A 1130 10.78 0.87 14.58
CA ALA A 1130 10.12 0.66 13.29
C ALA A 1130 8.71 0.08 13.46
N GLU A 1131 8.53 -0.93 14.34
CA GLU A 1131 7.23 -1.52 14.65
C GLU A 1131 6.25 -0.48 15.22
N LYS A 1132 6.71 0.38 16.16
CA LYS A 1132 5.90 1.49 16.68
C LYS A 1132 5.58 2.56 15.63
N LEU A 1133 6.48 2.79 14.68
CA LEU A 1133 6.24 3.72 13.57
C LEU A 1133 5.22 3.17 12.57
N LEU A 1134 5.20 1.85 12.38
CA LEU A 1134 4.17 1.14 11.60
C LEU A 1134 2.81 1.18 12.31
N ASP A 1135 2.74 0.86 13.60
CA ASP A 1135 1.51 0.98 14.40
C ASP A 1135 0.92 2.40 14.35
N ALA A 1136 1.77 3.43 14.49
CA ALA A 1136 1.34 4.82 14.42
C ALA A 1136 0.82 5.20 13.01
N ARG A 1137 1.44 4.68 11.94
CA ARG A 1137 0.95 4.83 10.56
C ARG A 1137 -0.37 4.09 10.36
N GLU A 1138 -0.52 2.85 10.83
CA GLU A 1138 -1.78 2.11 10.73
C GLU A 1138 -2.91 2.82 11.49
N GLN A 1139 -2.66 3.35 12.69
CA GLN A 1139 -3.66 4.11 13.45
C GLN A 1139 -4.06 5.41 12.73
N SER A 1140 -3.11 6.11 12.12
CA SER A 1140 -3.38 7.28 11.28
C SER A 1140 -4.23 6.91 10.04
N HIS A 1141 -3.85 5.85 9.33
CA HIS A 1141 -4.62 5.35 8.17
C HIS A 1141 -6.01 4.85 8.57
N ARG A 1142 -6.17 4.15 9.69
CA ARG A 1142 -7.48 3.74 10.24
C ARG A 1142 -8.36 4.96 10.55
N GLN A 1143 -7.81 6.02 11.15
CA GLN A 1143 -8.55 7.27 11.33
C GLN A 1143 -8.91 7.95 10.00
N GLN A 1144 -8.01 7.95 9.01
CA GLN A 1144 -8.28 8.57 7.71
C GLN A 1144 -9.35 7.79 6.93
N VAL A 1145 -9.34 6.46 6.98
CA VAL A 1145 -10.43 5.61 6.47
C VAL A 1145 -11.74 5.95 7.18
N LEU A 1146 -11.78 6.01 8.51
CA LEU A 1146 -12.99 6.35 9.26
C LEU A 1146 -13.53 7.75 8.91
N ARG A 1147 -12.67 8.74 8.65
CA ARG A 1147 -13.08 10.07 8.16
C ARG A 1147 -13.67 10.01 6.76
N LEU A 1148 -13.06 9.24 5.85
CA LEU A 1148 -13.56 9.03 4.49
C LEU A 1148 -14.89 8.25 4.48
N GLU A 1149 -15.05 7.25 5.34
CA GLU A 1149 -16.31 6.50 5.51
C GLU A 1149 -17.44 7.41 6.00
N ASN A 1150 -17.16 8.27 6.99
CA ASN A 1150 -18.11 9.29 7.44
C ASN A 1150 -18.43 10.31 6.33
N GLN A 1151 -17.45 10.74 5.54
CA GLN A 1151 -17.67 11.64 4.39
C GLN A 1151 -18.50 10.96 3.29
N ILE A 1152 -18.27 9.68 2.99
CA ILE A 1152 -19.07 8.86 2.09
C ILE A 1152 -20.50 8.70 2.63
N SER A 1153 -20.67 8.55 3.95
CA SER A 1153 -21.99 8.49 4.59
C SER A 1153 -22.76 9.81 4.41
N MET A 1154 -22.14 10.95 4.69
CA MET A 1154 -22.75 12.27 4.45
C MET A 1154 -23.06 12.52 2.96
N LEU A 1155 -22.17 12.12 2.04
CA LEU A 1155 -22.41 12.24 0.60
C LEU A 1155 -23.55 11.32 0.13
N ARG A 1156 -23.69 10.12 0.70
CA ARG A 1156 -24.86 9.24 0.45
C ARG A 1156 -26.15 9.86 0.96
N GLU A 1157 -26.13 10.50 2.13
CA GLU A 1157 -27.31 11.19 2.65
C GLU A 1157 -27.68 12.41 1.79
N GLN A 1158 -26.70 13.26 1.43
CA GLN A 1158 -26.91 14.39 0.52
C GLN A 1158 -27.46 13.93 -0.84
N LEU A 1159 -26.92 12.85 -1.41
CA LEU A 1159 -27.45 12.26 -2.65
C LEU A 1159 -28.88 11.73 -2.49
N ALA A 1160 -29.22 11.14 -1.34
CA ALA A 1160 -30.58 10.69 -1.05
C ALA A 1160 -31.56 11.87 -0.82
N GLN A 1161 -31.12 12.96 -0.21
CA GLN A 1161 -31.89 14.20 -0.08
C GLN A 1161 -32.10 14.87 -1.46
N GLU A 1162 -31.07 14.94 -2.30
CA GLU A 1162 -31.15 15.51 -3.65
C GLU A 1162 -32.00 14.64 -4.58
N ALA A 1163 -31.94 13.31 -4.46
CA ALA A 1163 -32.84 12.39 -5.15
C ALA A 1163 -34.31 12.62 -4.75
N LYS A 1164 -34.59 12.86 -3.46
CA LYS A 1164 -35.94 13.24 -2.98
C LYS A 1164 -36.40 14.58 -3.54
N ARG A 1165 -35.55 15.62 -3.52
CA ARG A 1165 -35.85 16.93 -4.16
C ARG A 1165 -36.14 16.79 -5.65
N ARG A 1166 -35.33 15.99 -6.36
CA ARG A 1166 -35.51 15.73 -7.79
C ARG A 1166 -36.79 14.93 -8.08
N GLN A 1167 -37.16 13.97 -7.24
CA GLN A 1167 -38.46 13.29 -7.33
C GLN A 1167 -39.63 14.26 -7.10
N GLN A 1168 -39.54 15.13 -6.08
CA GLN A 1168 -40.55 16.17 -5.83
C GLN A 1168 -40.67 17.15 -7.01
N TYR A 1169 -39.56 17.60 -7.58
CA TYR A 1169 -39.55 18.46 -8.77
C TYR A 1169 -40.15 17.76 -9.99
N ILE A 1170 -39.83 16.48 -10.23
CA ILE A 1170 -40.43 15.67 -11.31
C ILE A 1170 -41.94 15.50 -11.08
N LEU A 1171 -42.41 15.30 -9.85
CA LEU A 1171 -43.84 15.22 -9.53
C LEU A 1171 -44.56 16.55 -9.77
N LEU A 1172 -43.98 17.67 -9.33
CA LEU A 1172 -44.52 19.02 -9.56
C LEU A 1172 -44.53 19.38 -11.05
N SER A 1173 -43.45 19.11 -11.78
CA SER A 1173 -43.36 19.29 -13.23
C SER A 1173 -44.33 18.39 -14.00
N SER A 1174 -44.53 17.15 -13.56
CA SER A 1174 -45.52 16.22 -14.13
C SER A 1174 -46.96 16.63 -13.86
N LYS A 1175 -47.23 17.29 -12.72
CA LYS A 1175 -48.52 17.90 -12.40
C LYS A 1175 -48.77 19.13 -13.27
N ALA A 1176 -47.82 20.06 -13.33
CA ALA A 1176 -47.90 21.26 -14.17
C ALA A 1176 -48.02 20.94 -15.67
N ASN A 1177 -47.35 19.90 -16.18
CA ASN A 1177 -47.53 19.44 -17.56
C ASN A 1177 -48.93 18.86 -17.82
N ARG A 1178 -49.53 18.16 -16.86
CA ARG A 1178 -50.93 17.67 -16.98
C ARG A 1178 -51.92 18.84 -16.94
N GLU A 1179 -51.68 19.83 -16.08
CA GLU A 1179 -52.48 21.05 -16.00
C GLU A 1179 -52.37 21.88 -17.29
N MET A 1180 -51.18 22.02 -17.85
CA MET A 1180 -50.98 22.68 -19.16
C MET A 1180 -51.59 21.87 -20.32
N GLN A 1181 -51.53 20.53 -20.30
CA GLN A 1181 -52.22 19.70 -21.29
C GLN A 1181 -53.75 19.85 -21.18
N HIS A 1182 -54.29 19.92 -19.96
CA HIS A 1182 -55.71 20.16 -19.73
C HIS A 1182 -56.13 21.53 -20.25
N LEU A 1183 -55.42 22.60 -19.90
CA LEU A 1183 -55.61 23.95 -20.46
C LEU A 1183 -55.58 23.96 -22.00
N ARG A 1184 -54.61 23.28 -22.61
CA ARG A 1184 -54.49 23.18 -24.08
C ARG A 1184 -55.65 22.42 -24.71
N SER A 1185 -56.17 21.37 -24.06
CA SER A 1185 -57.39 20.69 -24.51
C SER A 1185 -58.57 21.65 -24.41
N THR A 1186 -58.84 22.22 -23.24
CA THR A 1186 -59.98 23.13 -23.02
C THR A 1186 -59.94 24.32 -23.97
N LEU A 1187 -58.76 24.88 -24.26
CA LEU A 1187 -58.57 25.92 -25.28
C LEU A 1187 -58.88 25.42 -26.69
N GLY A 1188 -58.36 24.24 -27.08
CA GLY A 1188 -58.64 23.63 -28.39
C GLY A 1188 -60.12 23.27 -28.58
N ASP A 1189 -60.78 22.78 -27.53
CA ASP A 1189 -62.20 22.42 -27.51
C ASP A 1189 -63.08 23.69 -27.58
N SER A 1190 -62.74 24.74 -26.82
CA SER A 1190 -63.42 26.04 -26.87
C SER A 1190 -63.29 26.69 -28.26
N LEU A 1191 -62.07 26.72 -28.83
CA LEU A 1191 -61.81 27.23 -30.18
C LEU A 1191 -62.52 26.40 -31.26
N ARG A 1192 -62.65 25.08 -31.06
CA ARG A 1192 -63.42 24.20 -31.96
C ARG A 1192 -64.92 24.50 -31.90
N ASN A 1193 -65.49 24.70 -30.71
CA ASN A 1193 -66.90 25.06 -30.55
C ASN A 1193 -67.20 26.42 -31.21
N VAL A 1194 -66.36 27.43 -30.97
CA VAL A 1194 -66.50 28.78 -31.55
C VAL A 1194 -66.31 28.80 -33.08
N SER A 1195 -65.60 27.83 -33.66
CA SER A 1195 -65.41 27.72 -35.12
C SER A 1195 -66.38 26.78 -35.84
N GLN A 1196 -67.13 25.94 -35.11
CA GLN A 1196 -68.13 25.02 -35.68
C GLN A 1196 -69.57 25.55 -35.61
N HIS A 1197 -69.82 26.62 -34.85
CA HIS A 1197 -71.12 27.26 -34.72
C HIS A 1197 -71.07 28.74 -35.18
N PRO A 1198 -72.18 29.31 -35.70
CA PRO A 1198 -72.23 30.73 -36.01
C PRO A 1198 -71.97 31.56 -34.74
N VAL A 1199 -71.22 32.65 -34.89
CA VAL A 1199 -70.66 33.42 -33.77
C VAL A 1199 -71.75 34.24 -33.06
N ASP A 1200 -72.34 33.64 -32.03
CA ASP A 1200 -73.28 34.27 -31.10
C ASP A 1200 -72.54 34.87 -29.89
N PRO A 1201 -72.83 36.12 -29.46
CA PRO A 1201 -72.28 36.70 -28.24
C PRO A 1201 -72.41 35.81 -26.98
N HIS A 1202 -73.51 35.08 -26.81
CA HIS A 1202 -73.70 34.18 -25.68
C HIS A 1202 -72.83 32.92 -25.76
N LEU A 1203 -72.51 32.43 -26.97
CA LEU A 1203 -71.56 31.33 -27.14
C LEU A 1203 -70.16 31.79 -26.70
N LEU A 1204 -69.70 32.96 -27.20
CA LEU A 1204 -68.42 33.56 -26.82
C LEU A 1204 -68.31 33.79 -25.31
N GLU A 1205 -69.36 34.32 -24.67
CA GLU A 1205 -69.38 34.52 -23.22
C GLU A 1205 -69.31 33.19 -22.44
N SER A 1206 -70.01 32.15 -22.91
CA SER A 1206 -70.00 30.84 -22.26
C SER A 1206 -68.63 30.15 -22.34
N GLU A 1207 -67.94 30.24 -23.47
CA GLU A 1207 -66.61 29.65 -23.65
C GLU A 1207 -65.53 30.50 -22.98
N SER A 1208 -65.66 31.84 -22.92
CA SER A 1208 -64.78 32.69 -22.09
C SER A 1208 -64.84 32.25 -20.63
N ARG A 1209 -66.04 32.16 -20.05
CA ARG A 1209 -66.22 31.71 -18.65
C ARG A 1209 -65.66 30.31 -18.39
N ARG A 1210 -65.68 29.41 -19.39
CA ARG A 1210 -65.03 28.08 -19.32
C ARG A 1210 -63.51 28.22 -19.27
N LEU A 1211 -62.90 29.07 -20.11
CA LEU A 1211 -61.47 29.31 -20.12
C LEU A 1211 -60.99 30.00 -18.83
N ASP A 1212 -61.72 31.02 -18.35
CA ASP A 1212 -61.44 31.71 -17.09
C ASP A 1212 -61.47 30.73 -15.90
N SER A 1213 -62.44 29.81 -15.89
CA SER A 1213 -62.54 28.74 -14.88
C SER A 1213 -61.35 27.76 -14.95
N ALA A 1214 -60.93 27.37 -16.15
CA ALA A 1214 -59.79 26.46 -16.34
C ALA A 1214 -58.46 27.12 -15.92
N VAL A 1215 -58.26 28.39 -16.27
CA VAL A 1215 -57.10 29.18 -15.83
C VAL A 1215 -57.08 29.32 -14.30
N SER A 1216 -58.22 29.67 -13.70
CA SER A 1216 -58.36 29.82 -12.24
C SER A 1216 -58.01 28.54 -11.45
N MET A 1217 -58.30 27.36 -12.00
CA MET A 1217 -57.98 26.06 -11.40
C MET A 1217 -56.51 25.63 -11.57
N SER A 1218 -55.73 26.35 -12.39
CA SER A 1218 -54.34 26.01 -12.76
C SER A 1218 -53.28 26.96 -12.18
N LEU A 1219 -53.70 28.07 -11.57
CA LEU A 1219 -52.84 28.99 -10.84
C LEU A 1219 -52.80 28.61 -9.35
N PRO A 1220 -51.62 28.56 -8.70
CA PRO A 1220 -51.54 28.32 -7.25
C PRO A 1220 -52.16 29.50 -6.48
N PRO A 1221 -52.85 29.25 -5.36
CA PRO A 1221 -53.49 30.31 -4.57
C PRO A 1221 -52.43 31.30 -4.07
N SER A 1222 -52.62 32.58 -4.37
CA SER A 1222 -51.65 33.63 -4.10
C SER A 1222 -51.54 33.93 -2.60
N SER A 1223 -50.55 33.33 -1.93
CA SER A 1223 -50.20 33.63 -0.53
C SER A 1223 -49.52 35.01 -0.42
N CYS A 1224 -50.28 36.07 -0.68
CA CYS A 1224 -49.84 37.46 -0.63
C CYS A 1224 -50.86 38.34 0.11
N ARG A 1225 -51.21 37.89 1.32
CA ARG A 1225 -51.81 38.67 2.40
C ARG A 1225 -51.21 38.15 3.70
N ASP A 1226 -50.38 38.98 4.32
CA ASP A 1226 -50.06 39.06 5.76
C ASP A 1226 -48.69 39.73 5.94
N TYR A 1227 -48.66 41.06 5.75
CA TYR A 1227 -47.63 41.97 6.27
C TYR A 1227 -48.22 43.38 6.35
N ASP A 1228 -49.14 43.57 7.31
CA ASP A 1228 -49.69 44.90 7.63
C ASP A 1228 -50.27 44.94 9.06
N ARG A 1229 -49.41 44.67 10.06
CA ARG A 1229 -49.54 45.13 11.46
C ARG A 1229 -48.30 44.84 12.31
N ASP A 1230 -47.95 45.86 13.09
CA ASP A 1230 -47.11 45.92 14.30
C ASP A 1230 -45.73 45.19 14.28
#